data_AF-A0A0D2EVF2-F1
#
_entry.id   AF-A0A0D2EVF2-F1
#
_cell.length_a   1.000
_cell.length_b   1.000
_cell.length_c   1.000
_cell.angle_alpha   90.00
_cell.angle_beta   90.00
_cell.angle_gamma   90.00
#
_symmetry.space_group_name_H-M   'P 1'
#
loop_
_entity.id
_entity.type
_entity.pdbx_description
1 polymer ?
#
loop_
_entity_poly.entity_id
_entity_poly.type
_entity_poly.pdbx_seq_one_letter_code
_entity_poly.pdbx_strand_id
1 'polypeptide(L)'
;MLAEWYAKQGRQSFMCYVLQHKYTDANLRLHNLKGDDYYRCSQLDRACQPNGRCCVFLARLELTVTRINEEEYWEEEEEKLCLNGVVTLQGTQIQVSLVISKDCLVQRNVHESREHDEQWGGEHLGNQHADIQQVYRDAVAVIVSRDHMTEFLLGNGHRLEGYCKFLKRLLTHLRDPNGDERHLFREMIAQSCQKHIERRYTNTGDKDHFMGATAVASLYIGNPEAAKAALHAVEDTFDTSTFESLGRMGFQKTRAFCTEAFSRMSKLHLVDRGLRAYRSGIPSADQPGTSKTSEGAVYKWALDTLCEVLNSIIEVLPQDAGAVIQIMDTYEDERLWKSVNAFVGRFLDDATFANALLAEILCYSKTVQKSDSVAKHLLPPILDRAIFCFRLQHFSSLSKPKSRREDYPFSSWPDIDSQQEKVERDAAVVASLYRQVARDNLHKTGQLLENIAVGTASIDQDDFERFVIPLLREMIDITEHQPSEASVFYSGIISTYIERVVQKEPPKPQDWSLPDDARKCYESNCTYCSPVRQFLENTSQEYQEFLVPEDQRYVFLHHMPYHYKWTEERSGEHRKVKVNKSLEPWKGKHEEWRRRADRAQRALRSLPETPLRQCLGDGEYEDLMELRIVKVPTEDMIKGSANPVQAEAATGGTMEGNKEEANTVGDKRKREDADLGGQKRKR
;
A
#
# COMPACT_ATOMS: atom_id res chain seq x y z
N MET A 1 48.54 -25.25 -17.62
CA MET A 1 47.77 -24.02 -17.29
C MET A 1 46.26 -24.28 -17.17
N LEU A 2 45.46 -24.35 -18.24
CA LEU A 2 43.98 -24.47 -18.11
C LEU A 2 43.53 -25.71 -17.33
N ALA A 3 44.16 -26.87 -17.57
CA ALA A 3 43.85 -28.11 -16.83
C ALA A 3 44.21 -28.03 -15.34
N GLU A 4 45.32 -27.35 -14.99
CA GLU A 4 45.76 -27.16 -13.60
C GLU A 4 44.92 -26.12 -12.87
N TRP A 5 44.47 -25.06 -13.57
CA TRP A 5 43.53 -24.09 -13.02
C TRP A 5 42.19 -24.74 -12.69
N TYR A 6 41.68 -25.58 -13.59
CA TYR A 6 40.45 -26.33 -13.36
C TYR A 6 40.56 -27.32 -12.20
N ALA A 7 41.72 -27.95 -12.01
CA ALA A 7 41.98 -28.86 -10.89
C ALA A 7 42.07 -28.15 -9.53
N LYS A 8 42.38 -26.84 -9.51
CA LYS A 8 42.36 -26.00 -8.30
C LYS A 8 40.93 -25.60 -7.97
N GLN A 9 40.14 -26.53 -7.43
CA GLN A 9 38.78 -26.24 -6.97
C GLN A 9 38.78 -25.09 -5.95
N GLY A 10 37.93 -24.08 -6.20
CA GLY A 10 37.38 -23.24 -5.13
C GLY A 10 37.92 -21.82 -4.94
N ARG A 11 38.65 -21.18 -5.88
CA ARG A 11 39.06 -19.77 -5.65
C ARG A 11 38.80 -18.72 -6.73
N GLN A 12 38.67 -19.04 -8.03
CA GLN A 12 38.48 -17.99 -9.04
C GLN A 12 37.57 -18.43 -10.19
N SER A 13 36.52 -17.64 -10.46
CA SER A 13 35.53 -17.86 -11.53
C SER A 13 36.05 -17.53 -12.94
N PHE A 14 37.13 -16.76 -13.03
CA PHE A 14 37.79 -16.35 -14.27
C PHE A 14 39.26 -15.98 -14.04
N MET A 15 40.01 -15.87 -15.14
CA MET A 15 41.41 -15.40 -15.16
C MET A 15 41.60 -14.33 -16.23
N CYS A 16 42.57 -13.44 -16.01
CA CYS A 16 42.96 -12.37 -16.93
C CYS A 16 44.42 -12.52 -17.34
N TYR A 17 44.67 -12.53 -18.64
CA TYR A 17 46.01 -12.55 -19.23
C TYR A 17 46.26 -11.23 -19.96
N VAL A 18 47.25 -10.47 -19.52
CA VAL A 18 47.66 -9.17 -20.07
C VAL A 18 48.34 -9.37 -21.42
N LEU A 19 47.79 -8.69 -22.42
CA LEU A 19 48.27 -8.65 -23.79
C LEU A 19 49.43 -7.65 -23.91
N GLN A 20 50.30 -7.85 -24.91
CA GLN A 20 51.51 -7.04 -25.08
C GLN A 20 51.21 -5.65 -25.63
N HIS A 21 50.25 -5.55 -26.55
CA HIS A 21 49.90 -4.27 -27.16
C HIS A 21 48.74 -3.59 -26.42
N LYS A 22 48.74 -2.26 -26.45
CA LYS A 22 47.59 -1.45 -26.04
C LYS A 22 46.59 -1.37 -27.20
N TYR A 23 45.31 -1.53 -26.88
CA TYR A 23 44.21 -1.46 -27.85
C TYR A 23 43.17 -0.44 -27.38
N THR A 24 42.55 0.25 -28.34
CA THR A 24 41.41 1.13 -28.10
C THR A 24 40.10 0.34 -28.15
N ASP A 25 39.02 0.89 -27.59
CA ASP A 25 37.70 0.23 -27.55
C ASP A 25 37.22 -0.21 -28.94
N ALA A 26 37.41 0.65 -29.95
CA ALA A 26 37.02 0.36 -31.33
C ALA A 26 37.83 -0.77 -32.01
N ASN A 27 38.98 -1.13 -31.43
CA ASN A 27 39.92 -2.10 -32.01
C ASN A 27 40.06 -3.38 -31.19
N LEU A 28 39.35 -3.51 -30.07
CA LEU A 28 39.46 -4.68 -29.20
C LEU A 28 38.60 -5.84 -29.75
N ARG A 29 39.14 -6.56 -30.72
CA ARG A 29 38.55 -7.76 -31.33
C ARG A 29 39.64 -8.65 -31.90
N LEU A 30 39.40 -9.94 -31.96
CA LEU A 30 40.40 -10.97 -32.26
C LEU A 30 41.18 -10.66 -33.54
N HIS A 31 40.50 -10.37 -34.66
CA HIS A 31 41.18 -10.10 -35.95
C HIS A 31 41.97 -8.78 -35.99
N ASN A 32 41.79 -7.89 -35.01
CA ASN A 32 42.56 -6.65 -34.87
C ASN A 32 43.73 -6.77 -33.90
N LEU A 33 43.87 -7.90 -33.19
CA LEU A 33 45.02 -8.15 -32.34
C LEU A 33 46.29 -8.29 -33.18
N LYS A 34 47.41 -7.78 -32.66
CA LYS A 34 48.69 -7.73 -33.36
C LYS A 34 49.65 -8.81 -32.86
N GLY A 35 50.39 -9.40 -33.80
CA GLY A 35 51.49 -10.31 -33.50
C GLY A 35 51.11 -11.47 -32.57
N ASP A 36 51.89 -11.62 -31.50
CA ASP A 36 51.71 -12.68 -30.50
C ASP A 36 50.34 -12.65 -29.82
N ASP A 37 49.73 -11.48 -29.64
CA ASP A 37 48.43 -11.34 -28.98
C ASP A 37 47.34 -12.07 -29.77
N TYR A 38 47.35 -11.90 -31.11
CA TYR A 38 46.44 -12.62 -32.00
C TYR A 38 46.64 -14.13 -31.89
N TYR A 39 47.90 -14.58 -31.98
CA TYR A 39 48.22 -16.02 -31.94
C TYR A 39 47.78 -16.64 -30.61
N ARG A 40 48.08 -15.99 -29.47
CA ARG A 40 47.68 -16.47 -28.15
C ARG A 40 46.17 -16.53 -27.99
N CYS A 41 45.45 -15.46 -28.32
CA CYS A 41 43.99 -15.42 -28.20
C CYS A 41 43.32 -16.43 -29.16
N SER A 42 43.83 -16.59 -30.38
CA SER A 42 43.31 -17.58 -31.33
C SER A 42 43.52 -19.01 -30.85
N GLN A 43 44.68 -19.32 -30.26
CA GLN A 43 44.93 -20.64 -29.69
C GLN A 43 44.10 -20.89 -28.43
N LEU A 44 43.88 -19.87 -27.59
CA LEU A 44 42.98 -19.96 -26.43
C LEU A 44 41.54 -20.23 -26.88
N ASP A 45 41.04 -19.51 -27.88
CA ASP A 45 39.73 -19.74 -28.47
C ASP A 45 39.61 -21.17 -29.01
N ARG A 46 40.58 -21.62 -29.83
CA ARG A 46 40.63 -23.00 -30.33
C ARG A 46 40.76 -24.05 -29.25
N ALA A 47 41.40 -23.78 -28.12
CA ALA A 47 41.49 -24.71 -27.00
C ALA A 47 40.16 -24.79 -26.21
N CYS A 48 39.42 -23.67 -26.17
CA CYS A 48 38.12 -23.58 -25.50
C CYS A 48 36.96 -24.16 -26.34
N GLN A 49 37.07 -24.20 -27.67
CA GLN A 49 36.04 -24.69 -28.59
C GLN A 49 35.75 -26.21 -28.52
N PRO A 50 36.74 -27.14 -28.61
CA PRO A 50 36.47 -28.58 -28.77
C PRO A 50 36.06 -29.29 -27.48
N ASN A 51 36.37 -28.72 -26.30
CA ASN A 51 35.99 -29.29 -24.99
C ASN A 51 35.03 -28.40 -24.18
N GLY A 52 34.65 -27.23 -24.70
CA GLY A 52 33.42 -26.51 -24.37
C GLY A 52 33.17 -26.11 -22.92
N ARG A 53 34.21 -25.90 -22.07
CA ARG A 53 34.02 -25.53 -20.64
C ARG A 53 34.38 -24.09 -20.31
N CYS A 54 35.09 -23.38 -21.18
CA CYS A 54 35.49 -22.00 -20.98
C CYS A 54 35.06 -21.12 -22.16
N CYS A 55 34.93 -19.83 -21.90
CA CYS A 55 34.74 -18.77 -22.89
C CYS A 55 35.91 -17.80 -22.79
N VAL A 56 36.29 -17.21 -23.92
CA VAL A 56 37.32 -16.18 -23.98
C VAL A 56 36.67 -14.86 -24.39
N PHE A 57 36.95 -13.82 -23.63
CA PHE A 57 36.56 -12.44 -23.89
C PHE A 57 37.81 -11.57 -23.97
N LEU A 58 37.65 -10.35 -24.46
CA LEU A 58 38.66 -9.32 -24.37
C LEU A 58 38.14 -8.20 -23.48
N ALA A 59 39.02 -7.52 -22.77
CA ALA A 59 38.66 -6.32 -22.01
C ALA A 59 39.86 -5.40 -21.91
N ARG A 60 39.62 -4.15 -21.50
CA ARG A 60 40.67 -3.27 -21.01
C ARG A 60 40.81 -3.47 -19.52
N LEU A 61 42.05 -3.60 -19.06
CA LEU A 61 42.36 -3.62 -17.65
C LEU A 61 42.80 -2.22 -17.24
N GLU A 62 42.21 -1.70 -16.18
CA GLU A 62 42.58 -0.42 -15.61
C GLU A 62 42.85 -0.59 -14.12
N LEU A 63 44.07 -0.25 -13.70
CA LEU A 63 44.43 -0.13 -12.30
C LEU A 63 44.49 1.35 -11.95
N THR A 64 43.70 1.77 -10.97
CA THR A 64 43.79 3.09 -10.35
C THR A 64 44.41 2.94 -8.98
N VAL A 65 45.48 3.69 -8.74
CA VAL A 65 46.18 3.76 -7.45
C VAL A 65 45.97 5.16 -6.91
N THR A 66 45.28 5.29 -5.78
CA THR A 66 45.04 6.57 -5.11
C THR A 66 45.94 6.65 -3.88
N ARG A 67 46.73 7.71 -3.81
CA ARG A 67 47.59 8.01 -2.64
C ARG A 67 47.09 9.29 -1.99
N ILE A 68 46.70 9.18 -0.72
CA ILE A 68 46.25 10.31 0.08
C ILE A 68 47.47 11.17 0.43
N ASN A 69 47.39 12.47 0.13
CA ASN A 69 48.47 13.41 0.39
C ASN A 69 48.32 14.07 1.77
N GLU A 70 48.37 13.29 2.85
CA GLU A 70 48.40 13.79 4.22
C GLU A 70 49.81 13.63 4.81
N GLU A 71 50.43 14.76 5.21
CA GLU A 71 51.86 14.88 5.51
C GLU A 71 52.36 14.09 6.75
N GLU A 72 51.53 13.34 7.49
CA GLU A 72 51.97 12.85 8.81
C GLU A 72 51.51 11.44 9.27
N TYR A 73 50.72 10.68 8.51
CA TYR A 73 50.36 9.31 8.91
C TYR A 73 50.33 8.34 7.72
N TRP A 74 50.70 7.09 7.99
CA TRP A 74 50.89 5.97 7.04
C TRP A 74 50.03 6.07 5.77
N GLU A 75 50.68 6.15 4.60
CA GLU A 75 50.06 6.18 3.27
C GLU A 75 49.05 5.03 3.11
N GLU A 76 47.76 5.31 3.28
CA GLU A 76 46.71 4.39 2.84
C GLU A 76 46.64 4.47 1.31
N GLU A 77 47.25 3.47 0.65
CA GLU A 77 47.20 3.31 -0.81
C GLU A 77 45.93 2.52 -1.16
N GLU A 78 44.93 3.20 -1.74
CA GLU A 78 43.74 2.53 -2.25
C GLU A 78 43.98 2.11 -3.71
N GLU A 79 44.00 0.80 -3.94
CA GLU A 79 44.13 0.23 -5.28
C GLU A 79 42.79 -0.32 -5.78
N LYS A 80 42.38 0.10 -6.96
CA LYS A 80 41.17 -0.38 -7.62
C LYS A 80 41.49 -0.93 -9.01
N LEU A 81 41.22 -2.22 -9.21
CA LEU A 81 41.42 -2.91 -10.48
C LEU A 81 40.09 -3.19 -11.17
N CYS A 82 39.94 -2.71 -12.40
CA CYS A 82 38.70 -2.80 -13.18
C CYS A 82 38.94 -3.41 -14.56
N LEU A 83 38.00 -4.24 -15.03
CA LEU A 83 37.84 -4.61 -16.43
C LEU A 83 36.83 -3.67 -17.07
N ASN A 84 37.28 -2.82 -17.98
CA ASN A 84 36.46 -1.88 -18.73
C ASN A 84 36.20 -2.42 -20.14
N GLY A 85 34.94 -2.31 -20.59
CA GLY A 85 34.53 -2.71 -21.94
C GLY A 85 34.79 -4.18 -22.24
N VAL A 86 34.18 -5.09 -21.47
CA VAL A 86 34.29 -6.53 -21.77
C VAL A 86 33.54 -6.83 -23.06
N VAL A 87 34.25 -7.37 -24.04
CA VAL A 87 33.76 -7.68 -25.38
C VAL A 87 33.98 -9.14 -25.73
N THR A 88 33.16 -9.66 -26.64
CA THR A 88 33.42 -10.95 -27.29
C THR A 88 34.65 -10.88 -28.21
N LEU A 89 35.12 -12.02 -28.71
CA LEU A 89 36.24 -12.06 -29.66
C LEU A 89 35.94 -11.32 -30.97
N GLN A 90 34.66 -11.06 -31.27
CA GLN A 90 34.20 -10.34 -32.44
C GLN A 90 34.11 -8.83 -32.18
N GLY A 91 34.24 -8.41 -30.91
CA GLY A 91 34.17 -7.01 -30.49
C GLY A 91 32.80 -6.57 -29.99
N THR A 92 31.85 -7.49 -29.76
CA THR A 92 30.53 -7.15 -29.23
C THR A 92 30.63 -6.90 -27.73
N GLN A 93 30.29 -5.70 -27.28
CA GLN A 93 30.38 -5.34 -25.86
C GLN A 93 29.28 -6.01 -25.02
N ILE A 94 29.70 -6.84 -24.07
CA ILE A 94 28.82 -7.60 -23.18
C ILE A 94 28.88 -7.14 -21.73
N GLN A 95 29.82 -6.28 -21.34
CA GLN A 95 29.80 -5.59 -20.05
C GLN A 95 30.57 -4.26 -20.10
N VAL A 96 30.12 -3.27 -19.33
CA VAL A 96 30.71 -1.91 -19.30
C VAL A 96 31.91 -1.85 -18.38
N SER A 97 31.76 -2.30 -17.13
CA SER A 97 32.85 -2.32 -16.16
C SER A 97 32.62 -3.42 -15.12
N LEU A 98 33.70 -4.06 -14.66
CA LEU A 98 33.71 -5.04 -13.58
C LEU A 98 34.91 -4.79 -12.68
N VAL A 99 34.70 -4.69 -11.37
CA VAL A 99 35.80 -4.64 -10.39
C VAL A 99 36.31 -6.06 -10.17
N ILE A 100 37.64 -6.25 -10.19
CA ILE A 100 38.27 -7.56 -10.06
C ILE A 100 39.41 -7.54 -9.03
N SER A 101 39.80 -8.70 -8.51
CA SER A 101 40.98 -8.84 -7.64
C SER A 101 42.26 -8.99 -8.48
N LYS A 102 43.39 -8.48 -7.97
CA LYS A 102 44.73 -8.73 -8.55
C LYS A 102 45.05 -10.22 -8.66
N ASP A 103 44.47 -11.06 -7.81
CA ASP A 103 44.67 -12.52 -7.87
C ASP A 103 44.16 -13.13 -9.18
N CYS A 104 43.25 -12.46 -9.89
CA CYS A 104 42.74 -12.92 -11.18
C CYS A 104 43.77 -12.77 -12.31
N LEU A 105 44.85 -12.02 -12.12
CA LEU A 105 45.91 -11.84 -13.11
C LEU A 105 46.84 -13.06 -13.15
N VAL A 106 47.01 -13.64 -14.34
CA VAL A 106 47.93 -14.78 -14.55
C VAL A 106 49.39 -14.34 -14.39
N GLN A 107 49.72 -13.14 -14.87
CA GLN A 107 51.06 -12.57 -14.77
C GLN A 107 51.24 -11.90 -13.41
N ARG A 108 52.39 -12.16 -12.78
CA ARG A 108 52.79 -11.49 -11.55
C ARG A 108 53.49 -10.17 -11.86
N ASN A 109 53.37 -9.22 -10.94
CA ASN A 109 54.16 -7.99 -10.90
C ASN A 109 54.02 -7.14 -12.18
N VAL A 110 52.83 -7.15 -12.80
CA VAL A 110 52.53 -6.45 -14.06
C VAL A 110 52.83 -4.95 -13.95
N HIS A 111 52.61 -4.36 -12.77
CA HIS A 111 52.69 -2.90 -12.55
C HIS A 111 53.84 -2.47 -11.63
N GLU A 112 54.63 -3.38 -11.04
CA GLU A 112 55.64 -3.07 -9.99
C GLU A 112 56.88 -2.30 -10.48
N SER A 113 57.07 -2.15 -11.80
CA SER A 113 58.25 -1.48 -12.38
C SER A 113 57.93 -0.70 -13.65
N ARG A 114 56.68 -0.27 -13.79
CA ARG A 114 56.18 0.43 -14.97
C ARG A 114 55.74 1.84 -14.59
N GLU A 115 56.00 2.81 -15.47
CA GLU A 115 55.46 4.17 -15.33
C GLU A 115 53.94 4.19 -15.59
N HIS A 116 53.22 5.00 -14.82
CA HIS A 116 51.78 5.18 -15.01
C HIS A 116 51.48 5.78 -16.39
N ASP A 117 50.29 5.50 -16.92
CA ASP A 117 49.88 6.04 -18.20
C ASP A 117 49.30 7.45 -18.07
N GLU A 118 48.61 7.72 -16.95
CA GLU A 118 48.03 9.02 -16.60
C GLU A 118 48.20 9.26 -15.09
N GLN A 119 48.38 10.51 -14.69
CA GLN A 119 48.36 10.95 -13.29
C GLN A 119 47.48 12.19 -13.14
N TRP A 120 46.70 12.22 -12.08
CA TRP A 120 45.87 13.35 -11.67
C TRP A 120 46.20 13.74 -10.23
N GLY A 121 46.18 15.03 -9.91
CA GLY A 121 46.53 15.52 -8.56
C GLY A 121 48.04 15.57 -8.30
N GLY A 122 48.45 16.30 -7.26
CA GLY A 122 49.86 16.46 -6.88
C GLY A 122 50.72 17.36 -7.80
N GLU A 123 50.17 17.92 -8.87
CA GLU A 123 50.90 18.86 -9.73
C GLU A 123 50.97 20.27 -9.10
N HIS A 124 52.12 20.93 -9.24
CA HIS A 124 52.56 22.14 -8.51
C HIS A 124 51.78 23.45 -8.81
N LEU A 125 50.54 23.35 -9.31
CA LEU A 125 49.70 24.45 -9.79
C LEU A 125 48.44 24.69 -8.94
N GLY A 126 48.56 24.58 -7.60
CA GLY A 126 47.54 25.10 -6.66
C GLY A 126 46.62 24.07 -5.97
N ASN A 127 46.77 22.77 -6.25
CA ASN A 127 46.00 21.69 -5.60
C ASN A 127 46.92 20.77 -4.76
N GLN A 128 47.75 21.35 -3.89
CA GLN A 128 48.74 20.61 -3.10
C GLN A 128 48.13 19.61 -2.09
N HIS A 129 46.83 19.70 -1.82
CA HIS A 129 46.12 18.78 -0.90
C HIS A 129 45.17 17.81 -1.62
N ALA A 130 45.23 17.72 -2.95
CA ALA A 130 44.43 16.75 -3.70
C ALA A 130 45.15 15.40 -3.78
N ASP A 131 44.41 14.32 -3.58
CA ASP A 131 44.90 12.95 -3.73
C ASP A 131 45.58 12.74 -5.09
N ILE A 132 46.69 12.00 -5.08
CA ILE A 132 47.39 11.62 -6.31
C ILE A 132 46.76 10.34 -6.83
N GLN A 133 46.17 10.41 -8.01
CA GLN A 133 45.61 9.25 -8.71
C GLN A 133 46.49 8.88 -9.89
N GLN A 134 47.07 7.68 -9.85
CA GLN A 134 47.84 7.12 -10.95
C GLN A 134 47.04 6.02 -11.65
N VAL A 135 46.99 6.06 -12.98
CA VAL A 135 46.18 5.13 -13.78
C VAL A 135 47.09 4.34 -14.72
N TYR A 136 46.95 3.02 -14.70
CA TYR A 136 47.64 2.08 -15.59
C TYR A 136 46.60 1.40 -16.49
N ARG A 137 46.80 1.43 -17.80
CA ARG A 137 45.90 0.82 -18.78
C ARG A 137 46.59 -0.26 -19.59
N ASP A 138 45.90 -1.38 -19.69
CA ASP A 138 46.30 -2.56 -20.44
C ASP A 138 45.12 -3.17 -21.21
N ALA A 139 45.41 -4.09 -22.12
CA ALA A 139 44.41 -4.96 -22.71
C ALA A 139 44.61 -6.38 -22.20
N VAL A 140 43.52 -7.11 -21.96
CA VAL A 140 43.55 -8.47 -21.42
C VAL A 140 42.68 -9.41 -22.23
N ALA A 141 43.11 -10.66 -22.33
CA ALA A 141 42.24 -11.79 -22.60
C ALA A 141 41.65 -12.29 -21.28
N VAL A 142 40.33 -12.38 -21.20
CA VAL A 142 39.59 -12.85 -20.02
C VAL A 142 39.06 -14.24 -20.30
N ILE A 143 39.48 -15.22 -19.51
CA ILE A 143 39.09 -16.62 -19.64
C ILE A 143 38.13 -16.94 -18.51
N VAL A 144 36.89 -17.27 -18.85
CA VAL A 144 35.81 -17.47 -17.89
C VAL A 144 35.30 -18.90 -18.00
N SER A 145 35.14 -19.58 -16.87
CA SER A 145 34.45 -20.87 -16.85
C SER A 145 32.98 -20.67 -17.26
N ARG A 146 32.44 -21.50 -18.15
CA ARG A 146 31.03 -21.43 -18.55
C ARG A 146 30.10 -21.56 -17.33
N ASP A 147 30.47 -22.46 -16.42
CA ASP A 147 29.80 -22.65 -15.13
C ASP A 147 29.81 -21.40 -14.23
N HIS A 148 30.60 -20.36 -14.51
CA HIS A 148 30.64 -19.12 -13.72
C HIS A 148 30.38 -17.87 -14.56
N MET A 149 30.05 -18.02 -15.84
CA MET A 149 29.91 -16.92 -16.79
C MET A 149 28.81 -15.94 -16.39
N THR A 150 27.67 -16.44 -15.93
CA THR A 150 26.55 -15.61 -15.45
C THR A 150 26.97 -14.75 -14.25
N GLU A 151 27.68 -15.32 -13.28
CA GLU A 151 28.15 -14.58 -12.10
C GLU A 151 29.20 -13.54 -12.47
N PHE A 152 30.15 -13.91 -13.34
CA PHE A 152 31.17 -12.99 -13.86
C PHE A 152 30.53 -11.79 -14.56
N LEU A 153 29.59 -12.02 -15.48
CA LEU A 153 29.00 -10.94 -16.27
C LEU A 153 27.96 -10.12 -15.50
N LEU A 154 27.28 -10.71 -14.52
CA LEU A 154 26.44 -9.94 -13.61
C LEU A 154 27.28 -9.08 -12.67
N GLY A 155 28.48 -9.52 -12.28
CA GLY A 155 29.31 -8.84 -11.28
C GLY A 155 28.52 -8.64 -9.98
N ASN A 156 28.48 -7.40 -9.48
CA ASN A 156 27.65 -7.03 -8.32
C ASN A 156 26.13 -6.98 -8.62
N GLY A 157 25.73 -7.20 -9.88
CA GLY A 157 24.37 -7.12 -10.41
C GLY A 157 23.46 -8.30 -10.07
N HIS A 158 23.61 -8.93 -8.90
CA HIS A 158 22.72 -10.00 -8.44
C HIS A 158 21.31 -9.51 -8.06
N ARG A 159 21.06 -8.20 -8.12
CA ARG A 159 19.74 -7.60 -7.97
C ARG A 159 18.92 -7.74 -9.25
N LEU A 160 17.60 -7.73 -9.13
CA LEU A 160 16.65 -7.88 -10.23
C LEU A 160 16.96 -6.93 -11.40
N GLU A 161 17.19 -5.65 -11.11
CA GLU A 161 17.49 -4.64 -12.13
C GLU A 161 18.75 -4.99 -12.94
N GLY A 162 19.79 -5.47 -12.27
CA GLY A 162 21.05 -5.90 -12.91
C GLY A 162 20.83 -7.09 -13.83
N TYR A 163 20.08 -8.09 -13.35
CA TYR A 163 19.72 -9.28 -14.14
C TYR A 163 18.86 -8.94 -15.36
N CYS A 164 17.82 -8.12 -15.20
CA CYS A 164 16.97 -7.69 -16.30
C CYS A 164 17.76 -6.89 -17.35
N LYS A 165 18.65 -5.97 -16.92
CA LYS A 165 19.53 -5.24 -17.85
C LYS A 165 20.49 -6.17 -18.59
N PHE A 166 21.05 -7.16 -17.90
CA PHE A 166 21.93 -8.17 -18.49
C PHE A 166 21.19 -8.99 -19.57
N LEU A 167 20.03 -9.57 -19.25
CA LEU A 167 19.24 -10.33 -20.22
C LEU A 167 18.82 -9.47 -21.40
N LYS A 168 18.36 -8.25 -21.16
CA LYS A 168 17.97 -7.30 -22.22
C LYS A 168 19.13 -7.05 -23.19
N ARG A 169 20.34 -6.81 -22.68
CA ARG A 169 21.55 -6.62 -23.49
C ARG A 169 21.83 -7.84 -24.38
N LEU A 170 21.82 -9.04 -23.83
CA LEU A 170 22.04 -10.27 -24.61
C LEU A 170 20.97 -10.48 -25.69
N LEU A 171 19.70 -10.22 -25.34
CA LEU A 171 18.58 -10.32 -26.27
C LEU A 171 18.68 -9.29 -27.41
N THR A 172 19.16 -8.07 -27.15
CA THR A 172 19.40 -7.06 -28.19
C THR A 172 20.42 -7.56 -29.21
N HIS A 173 21.54 -8.16 -28.77
CA HIS A 173 22.53 -8.71 -29.70
C HIS A 173 22.02 -9.94 -30.45
N LEU A 174 21.14 -10.74 -29.85
CA LEU A 174 20.51 -11.86 -30.53
C LEU A 174 19.59 -11.43 -31.69
N ARG A 175 18.97 -10.24 -31.58
CA ARG A 175 18.09 -9.69 -32.62
C ARG A 175 18.85 -9.22 -33.87
N ASP A 176 20.15 -8.97 -33.79
CA ASP A 176 20.94 -8.51 -34.93
C ASP A 176 20.96 -9.59 -36.03
N PRO A 177 20.35 -9.35 -37.23
CA PRO A 177 20.32 -10.28 -38.36
C PRO A 177 21.71 -10.69 -38.85
N ASN A 178 22.72 -9.84 -38.65
CA ASN A 178 24.08 -10.03 -39.15
C ASN A 178 25.05 -10.57 -38.09
N GLY A 179 24.56 -10.94 -36.90
CA GLY A 179 25.40 -11.40 -35.81
C GLY A 179 25.85 -12.85 -35.96
N ASP A 180 27.13 -13.08 -36.22
CA ASP A 180 27.74 -14.43 -36.25
C ASP A 180 27.78 -15.11 -34.87
N GLU A 181 27.53 -14.35 -33.79
CA GLU A 181 27.63 -14.80 -32.39
C GLU A 181 26.29 -15.25 -31.77
N ARG A 182 25.24 -15.40 -32.58
CA ARG A 182 23.90 -15.76 -32.09
C ARG A 182 23.87 -17.03 -31.22
N HIS A 183 24.68 -18.03 -31.57
CA HIS A 183 24.78 -19.26 -30.77
C HIS A 183 25.32 -18.97 -29.36
N LEU A 184 26.38 -18.16 -29.26
CA LEU A 184 26.98 -17.79 -27.99
C LEU A 184 25.96 -17.05 -27.11
N PHE A 185 25.26 -16.04 -27.63
CA PHE A 185 24.26 -15.31 -26.84
C PHE A 185 23.08 -16.20 -26.42
N ARG A 186 22.60 -17.11 -27.27
CA ARG A 186 21.56 -18.08 -26.88
C ARG A 186 22.02 -18.96 -25.73
N GLU A 187 23.26 -19.46 -25.82
CA GLU A 187 23.84 -20.30 -24.79
C GLU A 187 24.00 -19.53 -23.46
N MET A 188 24.49 -18.29 -23.52
CA MET A 188 24.63 -17.43 -22.34
C MET A 188 23.30 -17.17 -21.64
N ILE A 189 22.24 -16.91 -22.42
CA ILE A 189 20.88 -16.73 -21.88
C ILE A 189 20.40 -18.06 -21.26
N ALA A 190 20.53 -19.18 -21.98
CA ALA A 190 20.07 -20.48 -21.50
C ALA A 190 20.74 -20.88 -20.17
N GLN A 191 22.05 -20.74 -20.07
CA GLN A 191 22.80 -21.05 -18.84
C GLN A 191 22.41 -20.12 -17.69
N SER A 192 22.24 -18.82 -17.99
CA SER A 192 21.86 -17.85 -16.97
C SER A 192 20.45 -18.11 -16.44
N CYS A 193 19.49 -18.40 -17.33
CA CYS A 193 18.14 -18.80 -16.96
C CYS A 193 18.14 -20.05 -16.09
N GLN A 194 18.87 -21.10 -16.50
CA GLN A 194 18.94 -22.36 -15.76
C GLN A 194 19.50 -22.15 -14.35
N LYS A 195 20.58 -21.39 -14.21
CA LYS A 195 21.16 -21.04 -12.90
C LYS A 195 20.17 -20.32 -12.01
N HIS A 196 19.40 -19.37 -12.56
CA HIS A 196 18.41 -18.63 -11.77
C HIS A 196 17.23 -19.50 -11.34
N ILE A 197 16.86 -20.52 -12.13
CA ILE A 197 15.83 -21.53 -11.78
C ILE A 197 16.32 -22.42 -10.63
N GLU A 198 17.58 -22.86 -10.67
CA GLU A 198 18.19 -23.72 -9.65
C GLU A 198 18.58 -22.98 -8.37
N ARG A 199 18.68 -21.65 -8.44
CA ARG A 199 19.10 -20.80 -7.32
C ARG A 199 18.05 -20.81 -6.20
N ARG A 200 18.53 -20.89 -4.95
CA ARG A 200 17.71 -20.67 -3.76
C ARG A 200 17.60 -19.18 -3.48
N TYR A 201 16.37 -18.69 -3.33
CA TYR A 201 16.07 -17.31 -2.92
C TYR A 201 15.55 -17.33 -1.48
N THR A 202 15.94 -16.32 -0.70
CA THR A 202 15.49 -16.16 0.69
C THR A 202 14.11 -15.51 0.79
N ASN A 203 13.68 -14.81 -0.26
CA ASN A 203 12.41 -14.09 -0.35
C ASN A 203 11.65 -14.57 -1.59
N THR A 204 10.39 -14.98 -1.42
CA THR A 204 9.56 -15.52 -2.50
C THR A 204 9.13 -14.43 -3.49
N GLY A 205 8.88 -13.21 -3.03
CA GLY A 205 8.55 -12.08 -3.92
C GLY A 205 9.70 -11.71 -4.86
N ASP A 206 10.94 -11.72 -4.36
CA ASP A 206 12.11 -11.49 -5.21
C ASP A 206 12.24 -12.59 -6.26
N LYS A 207 12.07 -13.85 -5.84
CA LYS A 207 12.12 -15.03 -6.73
C LYS A 207 11.16 -14.88 -7.92
N ASP A 208 9.92 -14.49 -7.67
CA ASP A 208 8.89 -14.39 -8.69
C ASP A 208 9.27 -13.38 -9.79
N HIS A 209 9.85 -12.23 -9.41
CA HIS A 209 10.35 -11.25 -10.38
C HIS A 209 11.49 -11.79 -11.24
N PHE A 210 12.45 -12.52 -10.65
CA PHE A 210 13.52 -13.15 -11.43
C PHE A 210 12.96 -14.22 -12.38
N MET A 211 11.96 -14.98 -11.95
CA MET A 211 11.34 -16.03 -12.76
C MET A 211 10.58 -15.44 -13.95
N GLY A 212 9.93 -14.28 -13.80
CA GLY A 212 9.28 -13.59 -14.91
C GLY A 212 10.26 -13.19 -16.02
N ALA A 213 11.36 -12.52 -15.67
CA ALA A 213 12.42 -12.18 -16.61
C ALA A 213 13.05 -13.42 -17.26
N THR A 214 13.23 -14.49 -16.48
CA THR A 214 13.77 -15.78 -16.92
C THR A 214 12.85 -16.48 -17.92
N ALA A 215 11.53 -16.47 -17.69
CA ALA A 215 10.54 -17.06 -18.59
C ALA A 215 10.52 -16.32 -19.94
N VAL A 216 10.49 -14.98 -19.91
CA VAL A 216 10.52 -14.14 -21.12
C VAL A 216 11.78 -14.41 -21.95
N ALA A 217 12.95 -14.40 -21.31
CA ALA A 217 14.22 -14.64 -22.01
C ALA A 217 14.30 -16.07 -22.59
N SER A 218 13.84 -17.08 -21.83
CA SER A 218 13.80 -18.48 -22.27
C SER A 218 12.89 -18.69 -23.49
N LEU A 219 11.70 -18.10 -23.50
CA LEU A 219 10.82 -18.12 -24.68
C LEU A 219 11.44 -17.41 -25.88
N TYR A 220 12.18 -16.32 -25.65
CA TYR A 220 12.80 -15.55 -26.72
C TYR A 220 13.88 -16.35 -27.46
N ILE A 221 14.62 -17.20 -26.75
CA ILE A 221 15.63 -18.10 -27.34
C ILE A 221 15.04 -19.42 -27.85
N GLY A 222 13.73 -19.63 -27.75
CA GLY A 222 13.07 -20.86 -28.19
C GLY A 222 13.24 -22.04 -27.23
N ASN A 223 13.38 -21.79 -25.92
CA ASN A 223 13.47 -22.81 -24.88
C ASN A 223 12.20 -22.81 -23.99
N PRO A 224 11.10 -23.43 -24.45
CA PRO A 224 9.84 -23.45 -23.70
C PRO A 224 9.93 -24.27 -22.40
N GLU A 225 10.79 -25.28 -22.34
CA GLU A 225 10.95 -26.11 -21.14
C GLU A 225 11.57 -25.32 -19.98
N ALA A 226 12.59 -24.49 -20.24
CA ALA A 226 13.13 -23.59 -19.23
C ALA A 226 12.13 -22.51 -18.80
N ALA A 227 11.30 -22.02 -19.74
CA ALA A 227 10.24 -21.08 -19.40
C ALA A 227 9.17 -21.71 -18.49
N LYS A 228 8.77 -22.96 -18.76
CA LYS A 228 7.87 -23.73 -17.89
C LYS A 228 8.50 -24.00 -16.54
N ALA A 229 9.78 -24.38 -16.48
CA ALA A 229 10.49 -24.56 -15.22
C ALA A 229 10.50 -23.27 -14.38
N ALA A 230 10.69 -22.10 -15.01
CA ALA A 230 10.55 -20.81 -14.34
C ALA A 230 9.13 -20.56 -13.82
N LEU A 231 8.10 -20.87 -14.62
CA LEU A 231 6.70 -20.82 -14.18
C LEU A 231 6.41 -21.77 -13.01
N HIS A 232 7.00 -22.98 -12.99
CA HIS A 232 6.90 -23.93 -11.87
C HIS A 232 7.67 -23.51 -10.62
N ALA A 233 8.63 -22.60 -10.75
CA ALA A 233 9.39 -22.09 -9.62
C ALA A 233 8.69 -20.93 -8.88
N VAL A 234 7.72 -20.27 -9.52
CA VAL A 234 6.92 -19.17 -8.93
C VAL A 234 5.92 -19.72 -7.92
N GLU A 235 5.73 -18.98 -6.81
CA GLU A 235 4.77 -19.34 -5.76
C GLU A 235 3.32 -19.08 -6.20
N ASP A 236 3.04 -17.88 -6.72
CA ASP A 236 1.69 -17.46 -7.09
C ASP A 236 1.57 -17.11 -8.58
N THR A 237 2.25 -16.04 -9.03
CA THR A 237 2.19 -15.58 -10.42
C THR A 237 3.38 -14.70 -10.81
N PHE A 238 3.52 -14.44 -12.12
CA PHE A 238 4.43 -13.39 -12.59
C PHE A 238 3.85 -11.99 -12.37
N ASP A 239 4.72 -10.98 -12.32
CA ASP A 239 4.27 -9.60 -12.28
C ASP A 239 3.63 -9.14 -13.60
N THR A 240 2.94 -8.00 -13.52
CA THR A 240 2.28 -7.32 -14.65
C THR A 240 3.26 -7.06 -15.81
N SER A 241 4.49 -6.63 -15.50
CA SER A 241 5.49 -6.30 -16.52
C SER A 241 5.94 -7.52 -17.34
N THR A 242 5.93 -8.70 -16.71
CA THR A 242 6.23 -9.97 -17.36
C THR A 242 5.13 -10.34 -18.33
N PHE A 243 3.86 -10.27 -17.92
CA PHE A 243 2.73 -10.55 -18.82
C PHE A 243 2.68 -9.57 -20.00
N GLU A 244 2.92 -8.28 -19.76
CA GLU A 244 3.04 -7.29 -20.84
C GLU A 244 4.16 -7.65 -21.82
N SER A 245 5.33 -8.06 -21.31
CA SER A 245 6.46 -8.50 -22.13
C SER A 245 6.13 -9.75 -22.95
N LEU A 246 5.43 -10.72 -22.37
CA LEU A 246 4.92 -11.89 -23.09
C LEU A 246 3.94 -11.49 -24.19
N GLY A 247 3.06 -10.51 -23.96
CA GLY A 247 2.19 -9.94 -24.98
C GLY A 247 2.97 -9.36 -26.16
N ARG A 248 4.02 -8.59 -25.88
CA ARG A 248 4.91 -8.01 -26.91
C ARG A 248 5.63 -9.05 -27.77
N MET A 249 5.82 -10.28 -27.27
CA MET A 249 6.43 -11.37 -28.04
C MET A 249 5.49 -11.94 -29.12
N GLY A 250 4.19 -11.69 -29.01
CA GLY A 250 3.17 -12.05 -29.99
C GLY A 250 2.30 -13.23 -29.57
N PHE A 251 0.99 -13.05 -29.70
CA PHE A 251 -0.04 -13.97 -29.21
C PHE A 251 0.21 -15.44 -29.55
N GLN A 252 0.49 -15.78 -30.81
CA GLN A 252 0.63 -17.18 -31.24
C GLN A 252 1.80 -17.90 -30.57
N LYS A 253 2.88 -17.18 -30.25
CA LYS A 253 4.08 -17.77 -29.64
C LYS A 253 3.87 -18.04 -28.15
N THR A 254 3.13 -17.16 -27.48
CA THR A 254 3.00 -17.16 -26.02
C THR A 254 1.68 -17.72 -25.52
N ARG A 255 0.66 -17.91 -26.38
CA ARG A 255 -0.69 -18.36 -25.98
C ARG A 255 -0.66 -19.60 -25.09
N ALA A 256 -0.01 -20.69 -25.54
CA ALA A 256 -0.01 -21.95 -24.79
C ALA A 256 0.63 -21.79 -23.40
N PHE A 257 1.76 -21.08 -23.32
CA PHE A 257 2.44 -20.79 -22.07
C PHE A 257 1.60 -19.91 -21.14
N CYS A 258 0.97 -18.86 -21.68
CA CYS A 258 0.11 -17.98 -20.89
C CYS A 258 -1.15 -18.70 -20.40
N THR A 259 -1.78 -19.57 -21.21
CA THR A 259 -2.91 -20.39 -20.74
C THR A 259 -2.51 -21.24 -19.52
N GLU A 260 -1.36 -21.89 -19.59
CA GLU A 260 -0.82 -22.68 -18.47
C GLU A 260 -0.55 -21.78 -17.25
N ALA A 261 0.06 -20.61 -17.45
CA ALA A 261 0.30 -19.66 -16.37
C ALA A 261 -0.99 -19.20 -15.68
N PHE A 262 -2.02 -18.79 -16.43
CA PHE A 262 -3.30 -18.38 -15.87
C PHE A 262 -4.05 -19.51 -15.19
N SER A 263 -3.96 -20.74 -15.70
CA SER A 263 -4.62 -21.91 -15.09
C SER A 263 -4.08 -22.27 -13.69
N ARG A 264 -2.87 -21.81 -13.37
CA ARG A 264 -2.19 -22.08 -12.10
C ARG A 264 -2.43 -21.01 -11.04
N MET A 265 -2.93 -19.84 -11.43
CA MET A 265 -3.21 -18.77 -10.49
C MET A 265 -4.44 -19.14 -9.66
N SER A 266 -4.31 -19.03 -8.34
CA SER A 266 -5.39 -19.34 -7.40
C SER A 266 -6.31 -18.15 -7.14
N LYS A 267 -5.94 -16.94 -7.59
CA LYS A 267 -6.61 -15.68 -7.27
C LYS A 267 -7.10 -14.97 -8.54
N LEU A 268 -8.36 -14.56 -8.56
CA LEU A 268 -9.00 -13.98 -9.73
C LEU A 268 -8.39 -12.62 -10.11
N HIS A 269 -8.09 -11.78 -9.13
CA HIS A 269 -7.50 -10.45 -9.38
C HIS A 269 -6.11 -10.51 -10.01
N LEU A 270 -5.32 -11.54 -9.72
CA LEU A 270 -4.03 -11.76 -10.38
C LEU A 270 -4.22 -12.19 -11.84
N VAL A 271 -5.22 -13.02 -12.11
CA VAL A 271 -5.58 -13.44 -13.47
C VAL A 271 -6.05 -12.26 -14.30
N ASP A 272 -6.99 -11.46 -13.78
CA ASP A 272 -7.46 -10.25 -14.45
C ASP A 272 -6.30 -9.27 -14.74
N ARG A 273 -5.47 -8.98 -13.73
CA ARG A 273 -4.32 -8.08 -13.87
C ARG A 273 -3.34 -8.59 -14.94
N GLY A 274 -2.99 -9.88 -14.88
CA GLY A 274 -2.09 -10.50 -15.84
C GLY A 274 -2.68 -10.52 -17.26
N LEU A 275 -3.98 -10.78 -17.42
CA LEU A 275 -4.65 -10.76 -18.73
C LEU A 275 -4.69 -9.35 -19.33
N ARG A 276 -5.02 -8.33 -18.53
CA ARG A 276 -4.99 -6.93 -18.97
C ARG A 276 -3.59 -6.51 -19.39
N ALA A 277 -2.58 -6.86 -18.58
CA ALA A 277 -1.18 -6.59 -18.90
C ALA A 277 -0.75 -7.28 -20.20
N TYR A 278 -1.04 -8.57 -20.35
CA TYR A 278 -0.75 -9.34 -21.55
C TYR A 278 -1.40 -8.72 -22.79
N ARG A 279 -2.69 -8.37 -22.71
CA ARG A 279 -3.41 -7.69 -23.80
C ARG A 279 -2.80 -6.34 -24.15
N SER A 280 -2.39 -5.53 -23.16
CA SER A 280 -1.74 -4.24 -23.39
C SER A 280 -0.39 -4.36 -24.12
N GLY A 281 0.29 -5.51 -23.99
CA GLY A 281 1.52 -5.81 -24.71
C GLY A 281 1.32 -6.18 -26.19
N ILE A 282 0.15 -6.71 -26.58
CA ILE A 282 -0.12 -7.23 -27.94
C ILE A 282 0.02 -6.15 -29.03
N PRO A 283 -0.53 -4.92 -28.90
CA PRO A 283 -0.40 -3.89 -29.92
C PRO A 283 1.04 -3.46 -30.19
N SER A 284 1.93 -3.65 -29.21
CA SER A 284 3.36 -3.30 -29.30
C SER A 284 4.24 -4.45 -29.81
N ALA A 285 3.64 -5.53 -30.33
CA ALA A 285 4.40 -6.65 -30.86
C ALA A 285 5.14 -6.28 -32.17
N ASP A 286 6.42 -6.65 -32.26
CA ASP A 286 7.36 -6.32 -33.35
C ASP A 286 6.99 -6.94 -34.74
N GLN A 287 5.75 -7.39 -34.97
CA GLN A 287 5.30 -7.98 -36.23
C GLN A 287 4.44 -7.03 -37.06
N PRO A 288 4.98 -6.44 -38.15
CA PRO A 288 4.19 -5.64 -39.09
C PRO A 288 3.27 -6.56 -39.91
N GLY A 289 1.95 -6.46 -39.70
CA GLY A 289 0.95 -7.00 -40.64
C GLY A 289 -0.23 -7.81 -40.06
N THR A 290 -0.31 -8.07 -38.75
CA THR A 290 -1.33 -9.00 -38.19
C THR A 290 -2.40 -8.34 -37.29
N SER A 291 -2.43 -7.01 -37.19
CA SER A 291 -3.00 -6.31 -36.02
C SER A 291 -4.51 -6.51 -35.76
N LYS A 292 -5.36 -6.65 -36.80
CA LYS A 292 -6.81 -6.81 -36.60
C LYS A 292 -7.25 -8.26 -36.34
N THR A 293 -6.60 -9.23 -36.99
CA THR A 293 -6.96 -10.65 -36.87
C THR A 293 -6.50 -11.25 -35.53
N SER A 294 -5.47 -10.68 -34.90
CA SER A 294 -4.99 -11.09 -33.59
C SER A 294 -5.88 -10.62 -32.43
N GLU A 295 -6.50 -9.44 -32.54
CA GLU A 295 -7.26 -8.86 -31.41
C GLU A 295 -8.51 -9.67 -31.07
N GLY A 296 -9.33 -10.03 -32.07
CA GLY A 296 -10.49 -10.90 -31.86
C GLY A 296 -10.13 -12.31 -31.36
N ALA A 297 -8.99 -12.85 -31.81
CA ALA A 297 -8.49 -14.15 -31.34
C ALA A 297 -8.00 -14.10 -29.89
N VAL A 298 -7.29 -13.03 -29.52
CA VAL A 298 -6.85 -12.75 -28.14
C VAL A 298 -8.08 -12.56 -27.24
N TYR A 299 -9.07 -11.78 -27.70
CA TYR A 299 -10.30 -11.54 -26.97
C TYR A 299 -11.04 -12.84 -26.66
N LYS A 300 -11.28 -13.67 -27.69
CA LYS A 300 -11.93 -14.97 -27.53
C LYS A 300 -11.15 -15.90 -26.60
N TRP A 301 -9.83 -15.96 -26.74
CA TRP A 301 -8.99 -16.75 -25.85
C TRP A 301 -9.03 -16.26 -24.40
N ALA A 302 -9.06 -14.95 -24.18
CA ALA A 302 -9.18 -14.38 -22.85
C ALA A 302 -10.54 -14.73 -22.22
N LEU A 303 -11.64 -14.67 -22.99
CA LEU A 303 -12.96 -15.13 -22.54
C LEU A 303 -12.95 -16.60 -22.13
N ASP A 304 -12.39 -17.48 -22.96
CA ASP A 304 -12.30 -18.92 -22.67
C ASP A 304 -11.46 -19.17 -21.41
N THR A 305 -10.31 -18.49 -21.29
CA THR A 305 -9.42 -18.58 -20.11
C THR A 305 -10.12 -18.11 -18.85
N LEU A 306 -10.83 -16.97 -18.90
CA LEU A 306 -11.59 -16.45 -17.75
C LEU A 306 -12.71 -17.39 -17.34
N CYS A 307 -13.44 -17.96 -18.29
CA CYS A 307 -14.48 -18.95 -17.97
C CYS A 307 -13.91 -20.19 -17.27
N GLU A 308 -12.76 -20.69 -17.70
CA GLU A 308 -12.09 -21.82 -17.05
C GLU A 308 -11.60 -21.47 -15.65
N VAL A 309 -10.91 -20.33 -15.50
CA VAL A 309 -10.39 -19.84 -14.21
C VAL A 309 -11.50 -19.58 -13.20
N LEU A 310 -12.58 -18.91 -13.62
CA LEU A 310 -13.73 -18.66 -12.75
C LEU A 310 -14.30 -19.97 -12.22
N ASN A 311 -14.22 -21.08 -12.97
CA ASN A 311 -14.67 -22.38 -12.48
C ASN A 311 -13.63 -23.08 -11.59
N SER A 312 -12.33 -22.85 -11.77
CA SER A 312 -11.26 -23.56 -11.05
C SER A 312 -10.90 -22.95 -9.69
N ILE A 313 -11.14 -21.66 -9.48
CA ILE A 313 -10.83 -20.99 -8.20
C ILE A 313 -11.68 -21.56 -7.07
N ILE A 314 -11.01 -21.90 -5.95
CA ILE A 314 -11.61 -22.55 -4.77
C ILE A 314 -11.68 -21.65 -3.53
N GLU A 315 -10.91 -20.56 -3.51
CA GLU A 315 -10.86 -19.60 -2.40
C GLU A 315 -10.93 -18.19 -2.99
N VAL A 316 -11.56 -17.28 -2.26
CA VAL A 316 -11.75 -15.90 -2.70
C VAL A 316 -11.08 -14.94 -1.73
N LEU A 317 -10.53 -13.86 -2.27
CA LEU A 317 -10.01 -12.75 -1.51
C LEU A 317 -10.82 -11.48 -1.79
N PRO A 318 -10.82 -10.48 -0.88
CA PRO A 318 -11.54 -9.23 -1.10
C PRO A 318 -11.18 -8.52 -2.42
N GLN A 319 -9.95 -8.68 -2.91
CA GLN A 319 -9.45 -8.10 -4.15
C GLN A 319 -10.12 -8.69 -5.39
N ASP A 320 -10.62 -9.93 -5.30
CA ASP A 320 -11.32 -10.59 -6.41
C ASP A 320 -12.66 -9.90 -6.72
N ALA A 321 -13.22 -9.15 -5.76
CA ALA A 321 -14.43 -8.36 -5.97
C ALA A 321 -14.21 -7.30 -7.06
N GLY A 322 -13.09 -6.59 -7.02
CA GLY A 322 -12.72 -5.61 -8.04
C GLY A 322 -12.49 -6.25 -9.41
N ALA A 323 -11.85 -7.43 -9.41
CA ALA A 323 -11.63 -8.21 -10.62
C ALA A 323 -12.95 -8.62 -11.28
N VAL A 324 -13.96 -9.04 -10.50
CA VAL A 324 -15.30 -9.37 -11.02
C VAL A 324 -15.89 -8.20 -11.80
N ILE A 325 -15.85 -6.98 -11.24
CA ILE A 325 -16.38 -5.78 -11.89
C ILE A 325 -15.60 -5.45 -13.17
N GLN A 326 -14.27 -5.45 -13.09
CA GLN A 326 -13.40 -5.12 -14.21
C GLN A 326 -13.54 -6.13 -15.36
N ILE A 327 -13.66 -7.41 -15.05
CA ILE A 327 -13.91 -8.48 -16.03
C ILE A 327 -15.27 -8.26 -16.71
N MET A 328 -16.33 -7.98 -15.96
CA MET A 328 -17.65 -7.79 -16.55
C MET A 328 -17.74 -6.54 -17.44
N ASP A 329 -17.15 -5.42 -17.00
CA ASP A 329 -17.09 -4.18 -17.77
C ASP A 329 -16.23 -4.33 -19.05
N THR A 330 -15.09 -5.02 -18.94
CA THR A 330 -14.16 -5.14 -20.07
C THR A 330 -14.68 -6.01 -21.22
N TYR A 331 -15.47 -7.04 -20.92
CA TYR A 331 -15.77 -8.10 -21.88
C TYR A 331 -17.24 -8.20 -22.31
N GLU A 332 -18.21 -7.59 -21.59
CA GLU A 332 -19.63 -7.53 -21.98
C GLU A 332 -20.19 -8.79 -22.70
N ASP A 333 -19.86 -10.00 -22.22
CA ASP A 333 -20.17 -11.29 -22.88
C ASP A 333 -21.10 -12.15 -21.99
N GLU A 334 -22.20 -12.63 -22.57
CA GLU A 334 -23.25 -13.37 -21.82
C GLU A 334 -22.74 -14.69 -21.20
N ARG A 335 -21.87 -15.41 -21.90
CA ARG A 335 -21.31 -16.69 -21.39
C ARG A 335 -20.39 -16.42 -20.21
N LEU A 336 -19.57 -15.38 -20.31
CA LEU A 336 -18.71 -14.94 -19.21
C LEU A 336 -19.54 -14.46 -18.02
N TRP A 337 -20.60 -13.67 -18.24
CA TRP A 337 -21.49 -13.21 -17.17
C TRP A 337 -22.16 -14.36 -16.43
N LYS A 338 -22.55 -15.42 -17.13
CA LYS A 338 -23.07 -16.64 -16.49
C LYS A 338 -22.01 -17.32 -15.59
N SER A 339 -20.76 -17.34 -16.05
CA SER A 339 -19.64 -17.90 -15.27
C SER A 339 -19.29 -17.04 -14.06
N VAL A 340 -19.35 -15.71 -14.20
CA VAL A 340 -19.18 -14.76 -13.10
C VAL A 340 -20.29 -14.92 -12.08
N ASN A 341 -21.55 -15.04 -12.49
CA ASN A 341 -22.67 -15.28 -11.58
C ASN A 341 -22.50 -16.59 -10.79
N ALA A 342 -22.05 -17.66 -11.46
CA ALA A 342 -21.75 -18.92 -10.78
C ALA A 342 -20.59 -18.75 -9.78
N PHE A 343 -19.53 -18.04 -10.16
CA PHE A 343 -18.42 -17.71 -9.27
C PHE A 343 -18.88 -16.94 -8.04
N VAL A 344 -19.58 -15.83 -8.22
CA VAL A 344 -20.12 -14.99 -7.14
C VAL A 344 -21.04 -15.81 -6.25
N GLY A 345 -21.95 -16.60 -6.82
CA GLY A 345 -22.86 -17.47 -6.06
C GLY A 345 -22.15 -18.50 -5.17
N ARG A 346 -21.01 -19.04 -5.59
CA ARG A 346 -20.21 -19.98 -4.77
C ARG A 346 -19.57 -19.31 -3.55
N PHE A 347 -19.25 -18.02 -3.64
CA PHE A 347 -18.47 -17.31 -2.62
C PHE A 347 -19.25 -16.25 -1.86
N LEU A 348 -20.54 -16.08 -2.15
CA LEU A 348 -21.37 -15.06 -1.54
C LEU A 348 -21.56 -15.24 -0.02
N ASP A 349 -21.36 -16.45 0.49
CA ASP A 349 -21.42 -16.73 1.92
C ASP A 349 -20.22 -16.18 2.69
N ASP A 350 -19.09 -15.89 2.03
CA ASP A 350 -17.96 -15.21 2.64
C ASP A 350 -18.29 -13.73 2.86
N ALA A 351 -18.45 -13.34 4.13
CA ALA A 351 -18.84 -11.98 4.48
C ALA A 351 -17.81 -10.93 4.02
N THR A 352 -16.52 -11.25 3.99
CA THR A 352 -15.47 -10.30 3.61
C THR A 352 -15.54 -10.02 2.12
N PHE A 353 -15.64 -11.06 1.31
CA PHE A 353 -15.82 -10.95 -0.13
C PHE A 353 -17.16 -10.30 -0.49
N ALA A 354 -18.27 -10.68 0.15
CA ALA A 354 -19.58 -10.11 -0.12
C ALA A 354 -19.64 -8.59 0.15
N ASN A 355 -19.05 -8.12 1.27
CA ASN A 355 -18.93 -6.69 1.54
C ASN A 355 -18.02 -5.99 0.53
N ALA A 356 -16.89 -6.62 0.15
CA ALA A 356 -15.98 -6.06 -0.85
C ALA A 356 -16.63 -5.94 -2.23
N LEU A 357 -17.42 -6.93 -2.64
CA LEU A 357 -18.17 -6.93 -3.89
C LEU A 357 -19.27 -5.89 -3.88
N LEU A 358 -20.05 -5.79 -2.81
CA LEU A 358 -21.06 -4.76 -2.64
C LEU A 358 -20.44 -3.36 -2.76
N ALA A 359 -19.35 -3.15 -2.03
CA ALA A 359 -18.56 -1.93 -2.09
C ALA A 359 -18.15 -1.63 -3.53
N GLU A 360 -17.44 -2.53 -4.23
CA GLU A 360 -16.99 -2.34 -5.61
C GLU A 360 -18.13 -2.04 -6.60
N ILE A 361 -19.30 -2.69 -6.46
CA ILE A 361 -20.47 -2.44 -7.32
C ILE A 361 -20.98 -1.01 -7.16
N LEU A 362 -21.22 -0.59 -5.91
CA LEU A 362 -21.72 0.76 -5.61
C LEU A 362 -20.71 1.82 -6.04
N CYS A 363 -19.44 1.51 -5.87
CA CYS A 363 -18.33 2.34 -6.28
C CYS A 363 -18.29 2.54 -7.80
N TYR A 364 -18.35 1.44 -8.55
CA TYR A 364 -18.41 1.43 -9.99
C TYR A 364 -19.62 2.21 -10.54
N SER A 365 -20.80 2.03 -9.94
CA SER A 365 -22.03 2.75 -10.31
C SER A 365 -21.92 4.29 -10.23
N LYS A 366 -21.01 4.79 -9.39
CA LYS A 366 -20.77 6.23 -9.19
C LYS A 366 -19.72 6.78 -10.14
N THR A 367 -18.74 5.96 -10.54
CA THR A 367 -17.59 6.41 -11.34
C THR A 367 -17.85 6.34 -12.84
N VAL A 368 -18.72 5.43 -13.29
CA VAL A 368 -18.95 5.21 -14.72
C VAL A 368 -20.03 6.13 -15.29
N GLN A 369 -19.71 6.84 -16.37
CA GLN A 369 -20.66 7.72 -17.10
C GLN A 369 -21.63 6.96 -18.02
N LYS A 370 -21.35 5.68 -18.32
CA LYS A 370 -22.19 4.82 -19.19
C LYS A 370 -23.36 4.20 -18.41
N SER A 371 -24.32 3.62 -19.15
CA SER A 371 -25.40 2.82 -18.55
C SER A 371 -24.81 1.68 -17.72
N ASP A 372 -25.08 1.71 -16.42
CA ASP A 372 -24.55 0.78 -15.42
C ASP A 372 -25.15 -0.63 -15.55
N SER A 373 -24.78 -1.35 -16.62
CA SER A 373 -25.21 -2.71 -16.90
C SER A 373 -24.65 -3.71 -15.89
N VAL A 374 -23.40 -3.50 -15.45
CA VAL A 374 -22.71 -4.37 -14.48
C VAL A 374 -23.40 -4.33 -13.11
N ALA A 375 -23.66 -3.15 -12.52
CA ALA A 375 -24.35 -3.11 -11.22
C ALA A 375 -25.79 -3.58 -11.32
N LYS A 376 -26.51 -3.26 -12.41
CA LYS A 376 -27.88 -3.77 -12.63
C LYS A 376 -27.94 -5.29 -12.68
N HIS A 377 -26.89 -5.95 -13.17
CA HIS A 377 -26.82 -7.40 -13.25
C HIS A 377 -26.36 -8.05 -11.94
N LEU A 378 -25.33 -7.49 -11.29
CA LEU A 378 -24.73 -8.08 -10.10
C LEU A 378 -25.43 -7.73 -8.79
N LEU A 379 -26.01 -6.54 -8.66
CA LEU A 379 -26.57 -6.11 -7.38
C LEU A 379 -27.80 -6.92 -6.95
N PRO A 380 -28.81 -7.18 -7.80
CA PRO A 380 -30.00 -7.94 -7.38
C PRO A 380 -29.69 -9.31 -6.75
N PRO A 381 -28.82 -10.18 -7.32
CA PRO A 381 -28.55 -11.48 -6.73
C PRO A 381 -27.74 -11.43 -5.42
N ILE A 382 -27.02 -10.33 -5.15
CA ILE A 382 -26.20 -10.23 -3.94
C ILE A 382 -26.87 -9.45 -2.80
N LEU A 383 -27.89 -8.65 -3.10
CA LEU A 383 -28.40 -7.61 -2.19
C LEU A 383 -28.78 -8.15 -0.81
N ASP A 384 -29.49 -9.28 -0.78
CA ASP A 384 -29.99 -9.88 0.47
C ASP A 384 -28.85 -10.33 1.36
N ARG A 385 -27.86 -10.99 0.76
CA ARG A 385 -26.68 -11.45 1.48
C ARG A 385 -25.77 -10.29 1.87
N ALA A 386 -25.66 -9.28 1.02
CA ALA A 386 -24.88 -8.09 1.28
C ALA A 386 -25.43 -7.28 2.46
N ILE A 387 -26.75 -7.15 2.59
CA ILE A 387 -27.40 -6.53 3.76
C ILE A 387 -27.16 -7.39 5.00
N PHE A 388 -27.36 -8.70 4.93
CA PHE A 388 -27.16 -9.62 6.06
C PHE A 388 -25.72 -9.60 6.57
N CYS A 389 -24.73 -9.54 5.68
CA CYS A 389 -23.32 -9.52 6.03
C CYS A 389 -22.75 -8.11 6.25
N PHE A 390 -23.55 -7.06 6.14
CA PHE A 390 -23.08 -5.67 6.12
C PHE A 390 -22.21 -5.34 7.34
N ARG A 391 -21.03 -4.78 7.11
CA ARG A 391 -20.15 -4.26 8.16
C ARG A 391 -19.66 -2.86 7.82
N LEU A 392 -20.06 -1.89 8.62
CA LEU A 392 -19.74 -0.47 8.41
C LEU A 392 -18.23 -0.21 8.24
N GLN A 393 -17.40 -0.86 9.06
CA GLN A 393 -15.93 -0.74 9.02
C GLN A 393 -15.30 -1.15 7.68
N HIS A 394 -15.95 -1.99 6.86
CA HIS A 394 -15.43 -2.38 5.55
C HIS A 394 -15.58 -1.28 4.50
N PHE A 395 -16.36 -0.24 4.79
CA PHE A 395 -16.56 0.92 3.91
C PHE A 395 -15.69 2.12 4.28
N SER A 396 -15.05 2.15 5.46
CA SER A 396 -14.06 3.18 5.79
C SER A 396 -12.72 2.87 5.12
N SER A 397 -12.15 3.87 4.44
CA SER A 397 -10.81 3.81 3.86
C SER A 397 -9.67 3.91 4.89
N LEU A 398 -9.93 4.43 6.10
CA LEU A 398 -8.92 4.61 7.15
C LEU A 398 -8.65 3.34 7.97
N SER A 399 -9.67 2.49 8.15
CA SER A 399 -9.53 1.23 8.90
C SER A 399 -8.70 0.18 8.14
N LYS A 400 -8.13 0.51 6.98
CA LYS A 400 -7.46 -0.43 6.07
C LYS A 400 -5.94 -0.13 5.97
N PRO A 401 -5.06 -1.14 6.15
CA PRO A 401 -3.63 -0.94 6.25
C PRO A 401 -3.02 -0.39 4.95
N LYS A 402 -2.20 0.66 5.07
CA LYS A 402 -1.54 1.40 3.97
C LYS A 402 -0.65 0.56 3.03
N SER A 403 -0.45 -0.74 3.29
CA SER A 403 0.81 -1.39 2.92
C SER A 403 0.97 -1.80 1.45
N ARG A 404 -0.07 -1.97 0.61
CA ARG A 404 0.10 -2.13 -0.86
C ARG A 404 -1.16 -1.68 -1.60
N ARG A 405 -1.10 -0.53 -2.29
CA ARG A 405 -2.21 0.04 -3.09
C ARG A 405 -2.75 -0.91 -4.17
N GLU A 406 -1.93 -1.87 -4.61
CA GLU A 406 -2.30 -2.83 -5.65
C GLU A 406 -3.23 -3.95 -5.14
N ASP A 407 -3.39 -4.13 -3.83
CA ASP A 407 -4.10 -5.28 -3.25
C ASP A 407 -5.38 -4.86 -2.50
N TYR A 408 -6.09 -3.84 -2.98
CA TYR A 408 -7.26 -3.26 -2.32
C TYR A 408 -8.60 -3.67 -2.99
N PRO A 409 -9.65 -4.02 -2.22
CA PRO A 409 -11.02 -3.75 -2.66
C PRO A 409 -11.24 -2.23 -2.73
N PHE A 410 -11.92 -1.76 -3.78
CA PHE A 410 -12.01 -0.39 -4.37
C PHE A 410 -11.13 -0.09 -5.59
N SER A 411 -10.67 -1.13 -6.29
CA SER A 411 -9.90 -1.02 -7.54
C SER A 411 -10.59 -0.22 -8.66
N SER A 412 -11.89 0.02 -8.55
CA SER A 412 -12.69 0.80 -9.51
C SER A 412 -12.68 2.32 -9.25
N TRP A 413 -12.06 2.80 -8.16
CA TRP A 413 -11.96 4.24 -7.87
C TRP A 413 -10.67 4.87 -8.40
N PRO A 414 -10.74 6.10 -8.94
CA PRO A 414 -9.56 6.89 -9.24
C PRO A 414 -8.73 7.15 -7.98
N ASP A 415 -7.41 7.01 -8.11
CA ASP A 415 -6.46 7.33 -7.04
C ASP A 415 -6.62 8.82 -6.68
N ILE A 416 -6.97 9.10 -5.43
CA ILE A 416 -7.13 10.47 -4.92
C ILE A 416 -6.12 10.73 -3.81
N ASP A 417 -5.50 11.91 -3.89
CA ASP A 417 -4.48 12.31 -2.93
C ASP A 417 -5.08 12.99 -1.69
N SER A 418 -6.29 13.55 -1.78
CA SER A 418 -6.92 14.24 -0.65
C SER A 418 -7.67 13.27 0.29
N GLN A 419 -7.42 13.41 1.60
CA GLN A 419 -8.11 12.63 2.64
C GLN A 419 -9.59 13.02 2.77
N GLN A 420 -9.92 14.30 2.54
CA GLN A 420 -11.29 14.81 2.65
C GLN A 420 -12.20 14.23 1.56
N GLU A 421 -11.75 14.17 0.31
CA GLU A 421 -12.56 13.61 -0.78
C GLU A 421 -12.76 12.09 -0.60
N LYS A 422 -11.78 11.37 -0.04
CA LYS A 422 -11.94 9.93 0.28
C LYS A 422 -13.07 9.70 1.27
N VAL A 423 -13.08 10.50 2.31
CA VAL A 423 -14.06 10.43 3.39
C VAL A 423 -15.48 10.70 2.90
N GLU A 424 -15.67 11.77 2.10
CA GLU A 424 -16.98 12.11 1.53
C GLU A 424 -17.47 11.01 0.58
N ARG A 425 -16.55 10.34 -0.13
CA ARG A 425 -16.87 9.21 -1.00
C ARG A 425 -17.31 7.98 -0.24
N ASP A 426 -16.59 7.59 0.81
CA ASP A 426 -16.94 6.43 1.63
C ASP A 426 -18.38 6.57 2.16
N ALA A 427 -18.71 7.76 2.67
CA ALA A 427 -20.06 8.10 3.13
C ALA A 427 -21.10 8.03 1.99
N ALA A 428 -20.79 8.62 0.83
CA ALA A 428 -21.69 8.62 -0.32
C ALA A 428 -22.00 7.22 -0.86
N VAL A 429 -21.06 6.27 -0.75
CA VAL A 429 -21.25 4.86 -1.17
C VAL A 429 -22.31 4.19 -0.30
N VAL A 430 -22.20 4.29 1.02
CA VAL A 430 -23.18 3.69 1.95
C VAL A 430 -24.54 4.38 1.82
N ALA A 431 -24.56 5.71 1.67
CA ALA A 431 -25.81 6.45 1.42
C ALA A 431 -26.47 6.04 0.09
N SER A 432 -25.67 5.73 -0.94
CA SER A 432 -26.20 5.23 -2.23
C SER A 432 -26.85 3.85 -2.08
N LEU A 433 -26.24 2.95 -1.31
CA LEU A 433 -26.83 1.65 -1.00
C LEU A 433 -28.17 1.82 -0.30
N TYR A 434 -28.22 2.65 0.74
CA TYR A 434 -29.46 2.95 1.45
C TYR A 434 -30.55 3.41 0.48
N ARG A 435 -30.29 4.42 -0.36
CA ARG A 435 -31.28 4.95 -1.31
C ARG A 435 -31.74 3.90 -2.32
N GLN A 436 -30.87 2.96 -2.69
CA GLN A 436 -31.22 1.88 -3.61
C GLN A 436 -32.12 0.84 -2.92
N VAL A 437 -31.78 0.40 -1.72
CA VAL A 437 -32.60 -0.54 -0.94
C VAL A 437 -33.95 0.09 -0.58
N ALA A 438 -33.97 1.39 -0.24
CA ALA A 438 -35.18 2.13 0.10
C ALA A 438 -36.20 2.21 -1.04
N ARG A 439 -35.74 2.23 -2.30
CA ARG A 439 -36.63 2.21 -3.48
C ARG A 439 -37.30 0.86 -3.68
N ASP A 440 -36.63 -0.22 -3.30
CA ASP A 440 -37.04 -1.57 -3.64
C ASP A 440 -37.73 -2.30 -2.47
N ASN A 441 -37.24 -2.13 -1.24
CA ASN A 441 -37.72 -2.87 -0.07
C ASN A 441 -37.47 -2.13 1.26
N LEU A 442 -38.54 -1.55 1.84
CA LEU A 442 -38.50 -0.83 3.11
C LEU A 442 -38.08 -1.71 4.31
N HIS A 443 -38.50 -2.99 4.34
CA HIS A 443 -38.13 -3.88 5.45
C HIS A 443 -36.61 -4.14 5.48
N LYS A 444 -36.01 -4.40 4.31
CA LYS A 444 -34.55 -4.55 4.18
C LYS A 444 -33.81 -3.25 4.45
N THR A 445 -34.45 -2.12 4.19
CA THR A 445 -33.90 -0.81 4.52
C THR A 445 -33.78 -0.61 6.02
N GLY A 446 -34.81 -0.99 6.80
CA GLY A 446 -34.74 -1.00 8.26
C GLY A 446 -33.58 -1.86 8.79
N GLN A 447 -33.40 -3.08 8.24
CA GLN A 447 -32.28 -3.95 8.61
C GLN A 447 -30.91 -3.32 8.30
N LEU A 448 -30.77 -2.64 7.15
CA LEU A 448 -29.54 -1.94 6.80
C LEU A 448 -29.24 -0.79 7.77
N LEU A 449 -30.25 0.01 8.14
CA LEU A 449 -30.11 1.09 9.11
C LEU A 449 -29.68 0.56 10.48
N GLU A 450 -30.27 -0.55 10.93
CA GLU A 450 -29.87 -1.24 12.16
C GLU A 450 -28.42 -1.72 12.09
N ASN A 451 -28.02 -2.35 10.98
CA ASN A 451 -26.64 -2.82 10.78
C ASN A 451 -25.62 -1.67 10.75
N ILE A 452 -25.99 -0.52 10.16
CA ILE A 452 -25.15 0.69 10.21
C ILE A 452 -25.02 1.15 11.66
N ALA A 453 -26.13 1.28 12.39
CA ALA A 453 -26.13 1.74 13.78
C ALA A 453 -25.29 0.82 14.68
N VAL A 454 -25.49 -0.50 14.62
CA VAL A 454 -24.69 -1.49 15.34
C VAL A 454 -23.21 -1.41 14.95
N GLY A 455 -22.90 -1.21 13.67
CA GLY A 455 -21.54 -1.05 13.17
C GLY A 455 -20.79 0.16 13.75
N THR A 456 -21.50 1.22 14.17
CA THR A 456 -20.85 2.37 14.83
C THR A 456 -20.29 2.03 16.21
N ALA A 457 -20.81 1.01 16.88
CA ALA A 457 -20.29 0.56 18.17
C ALA A 457 -18.88 -0.07 18.07
N SER A 458 -18.53 -0.64 16.91
CA SER A 458 -17.23 -1.30 16.68
C SER A 458 -16.23 -0.50 15.86
N ILE A 459 -16.63 0.65 15.30
CA ILE A 459 -15.76 1.46 14.44
C ILE A 459 -14.62 2.14 15.23
N ASP A 460 -13.51 2.45 14.57
CA ASP A 460 -12.40 3.18 15.19
C ASP A 460 -12.81 4.59 15.63
N GLN A 461 -12.20 5.10 16.71
CA GLN A 461 -12.56 6.42 17.23
C GLN A 461 -12.31 7.54 16.22
N ASP A 462 -11.26 7.42 15.40
CA ASP A 462 -10.91 8.41 14.38
C ASP A 462 -11.89 8.41 13.20
N ASP A 463 -12.62 7.31 12.99
CA ASP A 463 -13.60 7.14 11.90
C ASP A 463 -14.95 7.81 12.21
N PHE A 464 -15.25 8.16 13.47
CA PHE A 464 -16.53 8.79 13.79
C PHE A 464 -16.69 10.16 13.13
N GLU A 465 -15.77 11.08 13.40
CA GLU A 465 -15.87 12.44 12.84
C GLU A 465 -15.56 12.47 11.35
N ARG A 466 -14.69 11.57 10.90
CA ARG A 466 -14.30 11.51 9.49
C ARG A 466 -15.37 10.82 8.68
N PHE A 467 -15.79 9.61 8.99
CA PHE A 467 -16.71 8.86 8.14
C PHE A 467 -18.16 8.88 8.62
N VAL A 468 -18.42 8.66 9.91
CA VAL A 468 -19.80 8.53 10.43
C VAL A 468 -20.57 9.85 10.37
N ILE A 469 -19.95 10.99 10.74
CA ILE A 469 -20.63 12.29 10.70
C ILE A 469 -21.00 12.70 9.26
N PRO A 470 -20.10 12.61 8.25
CA PRO A 470 -20.49 12.81 6.86
C PRO A 470 -21.54 11.81 6.36
N LEU A 471 -21.49 10.55 6.80
CA LEU A 471 -22.53 9.56 6.46
C LEU A 471 -23.91 9.99 6.97
N LEU A 472 -24.01 10.43 8.22
CA LEU A 472 -25.25 10.97 8.78
C LEU A 472 -25.73 12.19 7.96
N ARG A 473 -24.81 13.09 7.57
CA ARG A 473 -25.19 14.24 6.73
C ARG A 473 -25.72 13.81 5.37
N GLU A 474 -25.05 12.86 4.71
CA GLU A 474 -25.45 12.33 3.40
C GLU A 474 -26.80 11.60 3.45
N MET A 475 -27.11 10.95 4.57
CA MET A 475 -28.34 10.20 4.78
C MET A 475 -29.44 11.03 5.49
N ILE A 476 -29.41 12.36 5.37
CA ILE A 476 -30.46 13.21 5.98
C ILE A 476 -31.83 12.96 5.35
N ASP A 477 -31.87 12.50 4.10
CA ASP A 477 -33.10 12.15 3.39
C ASP A 477 -33.89 11.01 4.05
N ILE A 478 -33.31 10.20 4.96
CA ILE A 478 -34.07 9.22 5.75
C ILE A 478 -35.19 9.90 6.53
N THR A 479 -34.98 11.12 7.07
CA THR A 479 -35.99 11.81 7.89
C THR A 479 -37.26 12.13 7.11
N GLU A 480 -37.16 12.27 5.79
CA GLU A 480 -38.31 12.52 4.92
C GLU A 480 -39.02 11.21 4.50
N HIS A 481 -38.26 10.13 4.28
CA HIS A 481 -38.78 8.89 3.71
C HIS A 481 -39.24 7.87 4.77
N GLN A 482 -38.60 7.85 5.94
CA GLN A 482 -38.82 6.89 7.03
C GLN A 482 -38.62 7.57 8.40
N PRO A 483 -39.53 8.47 8.81
CA PRO A 483 -39.33 9.34 9.98
C PRO A 483 -39.21 8.57 11.31
N SER A 484 -39.92 7.44 11.47
CA SER A 484 -39.85 6.59 12.66
C SER A 484 -38.49 5.92 12.81
N GLU A 485 -37.99 5.31 11.73
CA GLU A 485 -36.72 4.60 11.66
C GLU A 485 -35.55 5.59 11.74
N ALA A 486 -35.70 6.76 11.11
CA ALA A 486 -34.72 7.85 11.20
C ALA A 486 -34.50 8.27 12.66
N SER A 487 -35.56 8.38 13.47
CA SER A 487 -35.45 8.84 14.86
C SER A 487 -34.57 7.89 15.67
N VAL A 488 -34.86 6.59 15.59
CA VAL A 488 -34.06 5.53 16.24
C VAL A 488 -32.63 5.48 15.71
N PHE A 489 -32.46 5.61 14.39
CA PHE A 489 -31.16 5.59 13.72
C PHE A 489 -30.24 6.75 14.17
N TYR A 490 -30.73 7.99 14.11
CA TYR A 490 -29.96 9.17 14.50
C TYR A 490 -29.70 9.20 16.01
N SER A 491 -30.71 8.93 16.83
CA SER A 491 -30.55 8.90 18.29
C SER A 491 -29.50 7.87 18.72
N GLY A 492 -29.56 6.65 18.18
CA GLY A 492 -28.62 5.59 18.52
C GLY A 492 -27.18 5.89 18.11
N ILE A 493 -26.96 6.38 16.89
CA ILE A 493 -25.60 6.70 16.41
C ILE A 493 -25.02 7.91 17.12
N ILE A 494 -25.81 8.99 17.30
CA ILE A 494 -25.34 10.20 17.98
C ILE A 494 -25.02 9.90 19.44
N SER A 495 -25.85 9.10 20.13
CA SER A 495 -25.58 8.67 21.51
C SER A 495 -24.28 7.86 21.59
N THR A 496 -24.10 6.88 20.70
CA THR A 496 -22.88 6.07 20.62
C THR A 496 -21.63 6.93 20.37
N TYR A 497 -21.74 7.92 19.48
CA TYR A 497 -20.68 8.89 19.21
C TYR A 497 -20.32 9.69 20.46
N ILE A 498 -21.31 10.25 21.16
CA ILE A 498 -21.10 11.04 22.38
C ILE A 498 -20.42 10.19 23.46
N GLU A 499 -20.91 8.99 23.72
CA GLU A 499 -20.37 8.10 24.75
C GLU A 499 -18.93 7.68 24.47
N ARG A 500 -18.60 7.33 23.22
CA ARG A 500 -17.27 6.84 22.86
C ARG A 500 -16.25 7.96 22.67
N VAL A 501 -16.64 9.07 22.04
CA VAL A 501 -15.71 10.16 21.69
C VAL A 501 -15.56 11.16 22.82
N VAL A 502 -16.67 11.61 23.43
CA VAL A 502 -16.62 12.61 24.50
C VAL A 502 -16.28 11.94 25.84
N GLN A 503 -16.85 10.76 26.09
CA GLN A 503 -16.78 10.04 27.37
C GLN A 503 -17.36 10.85 28.54
N LYS A 504 -17.57 10.20 29.68
CA LYS A 504 -18.15 10.84 30.87
C LYS A 504 -17.28 11.99 31.37
N GLU A 505 -17.93 13.07 31.76
CA GLU A 505 -17.31 14.23 32.39
C GLU A 505 -16.65 13.82 33.71
N PRO A 506 -15.38 14.19 33.95
CA PRO A 506 -14.71 13.86 35.19
C PRO A 506 -15.38 14.62 36.35
N PRO A 507 -15.90 13.92 37.37
CA PRO A 507 -16.59 14.56 38.48
C PRO A 507 -15.62 15.47 39.24
N LYS A 508 -16.08 16.68 39.55
CA LYS A 508 -15.31 17.59 40.40
C LYS A 508 -15.26 16.98 41.82
N PRO A 509 -14.07 16.85 42.43
CA PRO A 509 -13.97 16.44 43.82
C PRO A 509 -14.84 17.34 44.71
N GLN A 510 -15.72 16.73 45.51
CA GLN A 510 -16.59 17.45 46.44
C GLN A 510 -15.84 17.87 47.71
N ASP A 511 -14.74 17.18 48.00
CA ASP A 511 -13.87 17.39 49.14
C ASP A 511 -12.39 17.30 48.72
N TRP A 512 -11.47 17.31 49.69
CA TRP A 512 -10.04 17.20 49.43
C TRP A 512 -9.54 15.75 49.31
N SER A 513 -10.42 14.75 49.24
CA SER A 513 -10.02 13.36 49.04
C SER A 513 -9.60 13.12 47.59
N LEU A 514 -8.33 12.75 47.37
CA LEU A 514 -7.71 12.52 46.06
C LEU A 514 -6.93 11.20 46.04
N PRO A 515 -7.57 10.05 46.34
CA PRO A 515 -6.87 8.76 46.43
C PRO A 515 -6.23 8.33 45.09
N ASP A 516 -6.83 8.71 43.96
CA ASP A 516 -6.35 8.39 42.60
C ASP A 516 -5.05 9.12 42.23
N ASP A 517 -4.65 10.16 42.98
CA ASP A 517 -3.38 10.86 42.77
C ASP A 517 -2.18 10.04 43.33
N ALA A 518 -2.44 8.97 44.10
CA ALA A 518 -1.40 8.14 44.70
C ALA A 518 -0.53 7.50 43.62
N ARG A 519 0.79 7.74 43.71
CA ARG A 519 1.74 7.15 42.77
C ARG A 519 1.94 5.67 43.04
N LYS A 520 2.14 4.89 41.98
CA LYS A 520 2.56 3.49 42.11
C LYS A 520 3.97 3.45 42.68
N CYS A 521 4.11 2.81 43.84
CA CYS A 521 5.40 2.47 44.44
C CYS A 521 5.56 0.95 44.41
N TYR A 522 6.75 0.49 44.03
CA TYR A 522 7.06 -0.94 43.88
C TYR A 522 7.80 -1.52 45.09
N GLU A 523 8.06 -0.70 46.11
CA GLU A 523 8.71 -1.15 47.34
C GLU A 523 7.68 -1.73 48.33
N SER A 524 7.91 -2.97 48.77
CA SER A 524 6.98 -3.70 49.64
C SER A 524 6.87 -3.13 51.06
N ASN A 525 7.88 -2.38 51.53
CA ASN A 525 7.94 -1.82 52.88
C ASN A 525 8.27 -0.31 52.88
N CYS A 526 7.76 0.44 51.89
CA CYS A 526 8.00 1.88 51.85
C CYS A 526 7.33 2.60 53.04
N THR A 527 8.13 3.33 53.81
CA THR A 527 7.70 4.09 54.99
C THR A 527 6.81 5.30 54.65
N TYR A 528 6.80 5.76 53.40
CA TYR A 528 6.07 6.96 52.95
C TYR A 528 4.74 6.65 52.25
N CYS A 529 4.55 5.45 51.69
CA CYS A 529 3.31 5.11 50.98
C CYS A 529 2.06 5.24 51.85
N SER A 530 2.10 4.73 53.09
CA SER A 530 0.95 4.78 53.99
C SER A 530 0.62 6.22 54.44
N PRO A 531 1.59 7.03 54.93
CA PRO A 531 1.33 8.43 55.28
C PRO A 531 0.82 9.27 54.10
N VAL A 532 1.38 9.09 52.89
CA VAL A 532 0.95 9.82 51.70
C VAL A 532 -0.45 9.40 51.28
N ARG A 533 -0.77 8.11 51.31
CA ARG A 533 -2.12 7.61 51.00
C ARG A 533 -3.15 8.14 52.00
N GLN A 534 -2.84 8.11 53.29
CA GLN A 534 -3.72 8.65 54.32
C GLN A 534 -3.95 10.16 54.14
N PHE A 535 -2.89 10.91 53.80
CA PHE A 535 -3.02 12.31 53.44
C PHE A 535 -3.97 12.49 52.27
N LEU A 536 -3.77 11.75 51.16
CA LEU A 536 -4.61 11.83 49.96
C LEU A 536 -6.07 11.45 50.23
N GLU A 537 -6.33 10.44 51.05
CA GLU A 537 -7.68 9.98 51.40
C GLU A 537 -8.45 10.95 52.31
N ASN A 538 -7.76 11.83 53.05
CA ASN A 538 -8.40 12.74 53.99
C ASN A 538 -9.23 13.83 53.28
N THR A 539 -10.54 13.83 53.55
CA THR A 539 -11.57 14.69 52.93
C THR A 539 -11.45 16.17 53.34
N SER A 540 -10.90 16.45 54.53
CA SER A 540 -10.86 17.81 55.11
C SER A 540 -9.49 18.49 54.97
N GLN A 541 -8.46 17.72 54.63
CA GLN A 541 -7.08 18.17 54.74
C GLN A 541 -6.52 18.61 53.39
N GLU A 542 -6.45 19.92 53.18
CA GLU A 542 -5.85 20.56 52.00
C GLU A 542 -4.32 20.46 52.01
N TYR A 543 -3.69 20.54 53.19
CA TYR A 543 -2.24 20.47 53.32
C TYR A 543 -1.81 19.60 54.49
N GLN A 544 -0.61 19.03 54.38
CA GLN A 544 0.02 18.30 55.47
C GLN A 544 1.50 18.61 55.54
N GLU A 545 1.99 18.73 56.77
CA GLU A 545 3.41 18.87 57.06
C GLU A 545 3.98 17.49 57.39
N PHE A 546 5.03 17.11 56.67
CA PHE A 546 5.76 15.87 56.87
C PHE A 546 7.14 16.20 57.44
N LEU A 547 7.54 15.45 58.46
CA LEU A 547 8.91 15.46 58.96
C LEU A 547 9.69 14.39 58.20
N VAL A 548 10.62 14.83 57.36
CA VAL A 548 11.39 13.96 56.47
C VAL A 548 12.87 14.08 56.81
N PRO A 549 13.58 12.97 57.10
CA PRO A 549 15.04 12.99 57.24
C PRO A 549 15.73 13.57 56.01
N GLU A 550 16.80 14.36 56.21
CA GLU A 550 17.49 15.06 55.11
C GLU A 550 17.96 14.09 53.99
N ASP A 551 18.43 12.90 54.37
CA ASP A 551 18.91 11.85 53.47
C ASP A 551 17.77 11.13 52.71
N GLN A 552 16.53 11.21 53.19
CA GLN A 552 15.35 10.57 52.59
C GLN A 552 14.45 11.54 51.81
N ARG A 553 14.82 12.83 51.74
CA ARG A 553 14.03 13.89 51.08
C ARG A 553 13.63 13.53 49.65
N TYR A 554 14.57 13.04 48.85
CA TYR A 554 14.33 12.72 47.45
C TYR A 554 13.36 11.54 47.29
N VAL A 555 13.50 10.52 48.14
CA VAL A 555 12.61 9.36 48.17
C VAL A 555 11.19 9.78 48.52
N PHE A 556 11.02 10.61 49.54
CA PHE A 556 9.70 11.14 49.91
C PHE A 556 9.04 11.93 48.77
N LEU A 557 9.76 12.87 48.14
CA LEU A 557 9.19 13.69 47.07
C LEU A 557 8.74 12.87 45.85
N HIS A 558 9.37 11.72 45.59
CA HIS A 558 8.92 10.80 44.53
C HIS A 558 7.54 10.19 44.77
N HIS A 559 7.13 10.07 46.03
CA HIS A 559 5.80 9.60 46.39
C HIS A 559 4.72 10.67 46.23
N MET A 560 5.12 11.95 46.16
CA MET A 560 4.19 13.06 45.98
C MET A 560 3.90 13.30 44.49
N PRO A 561 2.65 13.64 44.12
CA PRO A 561 2.32 13.99 42.75
C PRO A 561 3.04 15.27 42.31
N TYR A 562 3.53 15.31 41.06
CA TYR A 562 4.34 16.43 40.55
C TYR A 562 3.60 17.79 40.52
N HIS A 563 2.28 17.77 40.48
CA HIS A 563 1.41 18.95 40.41
C HIS A 563 1.05 19.54 41.79
N TYR A 564 1.50 18.94 42.89
CA TYR A 564 1.28 19.46 44.23
C TYR A 564 2.30 20.55 44.54
N LYS A 565 1.90 21.56 45.32
CA LYS A 565 2.82 22.65 45.73
C LYS A 565 3.39 22.30 47.09
N TRP A 566 4.71 22.38 47.24
CA TRP A 566 5.34 22.20 48.53
C TRP A 566 6.31 23.33 48.89
N THR A 567 6.41 23.59 50.19
CA THR A 567 7.44 24.45 50.78
C THR A 567 8.25 23.65 51.78
N GLU A 568 9.52 23.99 51.94
CA GLU A 568 10.42 23.30 52.85
C GLU A 568 11.07 24.28 53.82
N GLU A 569 11.13 23.88 55.08
CA GLU A 569 11.85 24.59 56.14
C GLU A 569 12.80 23.63 56.85
N ARG A 570 14.02 24.09 57.13
CA ARG A 570 15.04 23.27 57.79
C ARG A 570 14.79 23.27 59.31
N SER A 571 14.68 22.07 59.90
CA SER A 571 14.41 21.88 61.32
C SER A 571 15.33 20.80 61.91
N GLY A 572 16.60 21.16 62.12
CA GLY A 572 17.63 20.23 62.63
C GLY A 572 18.06 19.20 61.58
N GLU A 573 18.06 17.91 61.94
CA GLU A 573 18.38 16.76 61.06
C GLU A 573 17.22 16.37 60.12
N HIS A 574 16.06 17.04 60.25
CA HIS A 574 14.87 16.79 59.45
C HIS A 574 14.47 18.06 58.69
N ARG A 575 13.79 17.87 57.55
CA ARG A 575 13.04 18.94 56.86
C ARG A 575 11.57 18.83 57.17
N LYS A 576 10.95 19.97 57.46
CA LYS A 576 9.50 20.11 57.44
C LYS A 576 9.09 20.39 56.00
N VAL A 577 8.48 19.41 55.35
CA VAL A 577 7.96 19.53 53.99
C VAL A 577 6.44 19.71 54.09
N LYS A 578 5.97 20.93 53.82
CA LYS A 578 4.54 21.24 53.76
C LYS A 578 4.05 21.01 52.33
N VAL A 579 3.18 20.03 52.14
CA VAL A 579 2.60 19.69 50.82
C VAL A 579 1.14 20.11 50.78
N ASN A 580 0.74 20.83 49.74
CA ASN A 580 -0.63 21.27 49.49
C ASN A 580 -1.20 20.45 48.33
N LYS A 581 -2.39 19.86 48.56
CA LYS A 581 -3.17 19.20 47.51
C LYS A 581 -3.54 20.19 46.44
N SER A 582 -3.73 19.66 45.24
CA SER A 582 -3.98 20.48 44.06
C SER A 582 -5.01 19.81 43.18
N LEU A 583 -6.01 20.58 42.75
CA LEU A 583 -7.02 20.13 41.80
C LEU A 583 -6.54 20.22 40.34
N GLU A 584 -5.26 20.54 40.09
CA GLU A 584 -4.68 20.62 38.73
C GLU A 584 -4.87 19.35 37.88
N PRO A 585 -4.81 18.10 38.39
CA PRO A 585 -5.09 16.91 37.59
C PRO A 585 -6.53 16.85 37.13
N TRP A 586 -7.47 17.18 38.02
CA TRP A 586 -8.87 17.25 37.65
C TRP A 586 -9.09 18.37 36.63
N LYS A 587 -8.49 19.56 36.81
CA LYS A 587 -8.56 20.64 35.81
C LYS A 587 -8.03 20.20 34.45
N GLY A 588 -6.89 19.50 34.41
CA GLY A 588 -6.32 18.96 33.18
C GLY A 588 -7.22 17.93 32.50
N LYS A 589 -7.76 16.97 33.27
CA LYS A 589 -8.74 15.98 32.78
C LYS A 589 -10.04 16.65 32.30
N HIS A 590 -10.54 17.66 33.02
CA HIS A 590 -11.74 18.42 32.67
C HIS A 590 -11.53 19.26 31.41
N GLU A 591 -10.36 19.87 31.25
CA GLU A 591 -10.00 20.62 30.05
C GLU A 591 -9.85 19.72 28.83
N GLU A 592 -9.28 18.53 28.97
CA GLU A 592 -9.22 17.52 27.90
C GLU A 592 -10.62 17.02 27.53
N TRP A 593 -11.46 16.71 28.53
CA TRP A 593 -12.87 16.42 28.30
C TRP A 593 -13.58 17.56 27.59
N ARG A 594 -13.38 18.82 28.00
CA ARG A 594 -13.97 20.00 27.38
C ARG A 594 -13.53 20.14 25.92
N ARG A 595 -12.24 19.93 25.62
CA ARG A 595 -11.74 19.92 24.24
C ARG A 595 -12.45 18.86 23.38
N ARG A 596 -12.68 17.66 23.92
CA ARG A 596 -13.45 16.60 23.23
C ARG A 596 -14.93 16.97 23.07
N ALA A 597 -15.56 17.51 24.11
CA ALA A 597 -16.95 17.98 24.08
C ALA A 597 -17.16 19.10 23.05
N ASP A 598 -16.29 20.12 23.03
CA ASP A 598 -16.34 21.23 22.07
C ASP A 598 -16.15 20.73 20.64
N ARG A 599 -15.24 19.76 20.44
CA ARG A 599 -15.02 19.12 19.14
C ARG A 599 -16.25 18.34 18.68
N ALA A 600 -16.85 17.55 19.58
CA ALA A 600 -18.06 16.80 19.30
C ALA A 600 -19.26 17.69 18.99
N GLN A 601 -19.45 18.78 19.74
CA GLN A 601 -20.50 19.75 19.46
C GLN A 601 -20.33 20.42 18.09
N ARG A 602 -19.11 20.79 17.69
CA ARG A 602 -18.85 21.32 16.35
C ARG A 602 -19.22 20.32 15.26
N ALA A 603 -18.88 19.05 15.45
CA ALA A 603 -19.21 17.98 14.50
C ALA A 603 -20.72 17.76 14.41
N LEU A 604 -21.43 17.65 15.54
CA LEU A 604 -22.89 17.44 15.56
C LEU A 604 -23.67 18.63 14.99
N ARG A 605 -23.26 19.87 15.28
CA ARG A 605 -23.86 21.08 14.70
C ARG A 605 -23.65 21.23 13.20
N SER A 606 -22.78 20.39 12.61
CA SER A 606 -22.60 20.35 11.16
C SER A 606 -23.67 19.50 10.45
N LEU A 607 -24.54 18.82 11.21
CA LEU A 607 -25.71 18.12 10.68
C LEU A 607 -26.87 19.13 10.45
N PRO A 608 -27.74 18.89 9.46
CA PRO A 608 -28.88 19.78 9.21
C PRO A 608 -29.85 19.82 10.40
N GLU A 609 -30.01 20.99 11.02
CA GLU A 609 -30.82 21.15 12.24
C GLU A 609 -32.30 20.89 12.03
N THR A 610 -32.93 21.49 11.01
CA THR A 610 -34.39 21.41 10.82
C THR A 610 -34.91 19.99 10.64
N PRO A 611 -34.35 19.16 9.73
CA PRO A 611 -34.82 17.78 9.55
C PRO A 611 -34.54 16.91 10.79
N LEU A 612 -33.41 17.16 11.46
CA LEU A 612 -33.01 16.39 12.63
C LEU A 612 -33.91 16.69 13.84
N ARG A 613 -34.25 17.96 14.08
CA ARG A 613 -35.23 18.37 15.10
C ARG A 613 -36.63 17.80 14.83
N GLN A 614 -37.07 17.79 13.56
CA GLN A 614 -38.36 17.22 13.20
C GLN A 614 -38.44 15.71 13.50
N CYS A 615 -37.31 15.02 13.37
CA CYS A 615 -37.23 13.57 13.54
C CYS A 615 -37.03 13.12 14.99
N LEU A 616 -36.21 13.83 15.77
CA LEU A 616 -35.93 13.52 17.18
C LEU A 616 -36.91 14.20 18.15
N GLY A 617 -37.57 15.29 17.71
CA GLY A 617 -38.28 16.20 18.60
C GLY A 617 -37.31 17.15 19.34
N ASP A 618 -37.84 18.29 19.80
CA ASP A 618 -37.01 19.35 20.40
C ASP A 618 -36.27 18.90 21.66
N GLY A 619 -36.93 18.11 22.53
CA GLY A 619 -36.32 17.66 23.79
C GLY A 619 -35.12 16.75 23.59
N GLU A 620 -35.25 15.68 22.81
CA GLU A 620 -34.16 14.74 22.55
C GLU A 620 -33.03 15.38 21.73
N TYR A 621 -33.37 16.24 20.76
CA TYR A 621 -32.39 17.02 20.03
C TYR A 621 -31.55 17.90 20.97
N GLU A 622 -32.19 18.65 21.87
CA GLU A 622 -31.50 19.49 22.85
C GLU A 622 -30.62 18.66 23.79
N ASP A 623 -31.12 17.53 24.30
CA ASP A 623 -30.37 16.64 25.17
C ASP A 623 -29.07 16.13 24.53
N LEU A 624 -29.14 15.73 23.25
CA LEU A 624 -28.00 15.26 22.48
C LEU A 624 -27.02 16.39 22.14
N MET A 625 -27.50 17.54 21.68
CA MET A 625 -26.64 18.68 21.32
C MET A 625 -25.95 19.31 22.54
N GLU A 626 -26.60 19.26 23.71
CA GLU A 626 -26.03 19.69 24.98
C GLU A 626 -25.14 18.63 25.65
N LEU A 627 -25.00 17.45 25.05
CA LEU A 627 -24.19 16.34 25.55
C LEU A 627 -24.62 15.89 26.97
N ARG A 628 -25.93 15.96 27.28
CA ARG A 628 -26.44 15.66 28.64
C ARG A 628 -26.14 14.22 29.09
N ILE A 629 -25.99 13.29 28.14
CA ILE A 629 -25.65 11.88 28.39
C ILE A 629 -24.32 11.72 29.15
N VAL A 630 -23.35 12.60 28.90
CA VAL A 630 -21.98 12.49 29.46
C VAL A 630 -21.67 13.53 30.52
N LYS A 631 -22.50 14.55 30.68
CA LYS A 631 -22.33 15.56 31.74
C LYS A 631 -22.69 15.00 33.11
N VAL A 632 -22.02 15.49 34.14
CA VAL A 632 -22.42 15.18 35.52
C VAL A 632 -23.74 15.92 35.81
N PRO A 633 -24.77 15.25 36.38
CA PRO A 633 -26.02 15.92 36.73
C PRO A 633 -25.76 17.05 37.73
N THR A 634 -26.08 18.29 37.34
CA THR A 634 -26.14 19.42 38.27
C THR A 634 -27.42 19.34 39.10
N GLU A 635 -27.40 19.88 40.32
CA GLU A 635 -28.58 19.88 41.23
C GLU A 635 -29.84 20.50 40.60
N ASP A 636 -29.68 21.37 39.59
CA ASP A 636 -30.79 21.94 38.82
C ASP A 636 -31.44 20.94 37.85
N MET A 637 -30.70 19.97 37.32
CA MET A 637 -31.24 18.92 36.43
C MET A 637 -32.06 17.88 37.20
N ILE A 638 -31.75 17.66 38.48
CA ILE A 638 -32.48 16.71 39.35
C ILE A 638 -33.86 17.28 39.76
N LYS A 639 -34.00 18.62 39.81
CA LYS A 639 -35.24 19.29 40.18
C LYS A 639 -36.25 19.43 39.03
N GLY A 640 -35.80 19.33 37.77
CA GLY A 640 -36.67 19.48 36.58
C GLY A 640 -37.51 18.24 36.23
N SER A 641 -37.21 17.06 36.78
CA SER A 641 -37.86 15.78 36.43
C SER A 641 -39.01 15.35 37.35
N ALA A 642 -39.37 16.15 38.36
CA ALA A 642 -40.44 15.82 39.30
C ALA A 642 -41.66 16.74 39.11
N ASN A 643 -42.50 16.44 38.12
CA ASN A 643 -43.89 16.89 38.15
C ASN A 643 -44.77 15.75 38.69
N PRO A 644 -45.43 15.91 39.85
CA PRO A 644 -46.40 14.94 40.32
C PRO A 644 -47.70 15.09 39.53
N VAL A 645 -48.09 14.02 38.83
CA VAL A 645 -49.43 13.86 38.27
C VAL A 645 -50.42 13.90 39.43
N GLN A 646 -51.14 15.02 39.57
CA GLN A 646 -52.37 15.05 40.35
C GLN A 646 -53.45 14.29 39.58
N ALA A 647 -53.88 13.18 40.19
CA ALA A 647 -55.10 12.49 39.82
C ALA A 647 -56.30 13.23 40.43
N GLU A 648 -57.22 13.69 39.61
CA GLU A 648 -58.62 13.84 39.99
C GLU A 648 -59.51 13.29 38.87
N ALA A 649 -60.35 12.35 39.27
CA ALA A 649 -61.41 11.74 38.48
C ALA A 649 -62.76 12.32 38.93
N ALA A 650 -63.58 12.77 37.97
CA ALA A 650 -65.05 12.74 38.03
C ALA A 650 -65.58 13.20 36.64
N THR A 651 -65.99 12.29 35.76
CA THR A 651 -67.39 11.88 35.52
C THR A 651 -68.41 13.01 35.32
N GLY A 652 -68.98 13.08 34.11
CA GLY A 652 -70.37 13.48 33.91
C GLY A 652 -70.70 14.26 32.64
N GLY A 653 -71.49 13.65 31.74
CA GLY A 653 -72.65 14.34 31.14
C GLY A 653 -72.62 14.77 29.66
N THR A 654 -72.94 13.82 28.78
CA THR A 654 -73.91 13.86 27.66
C THR A 654 -74.42 15.15 26.99
N MET A 655 -74.52 15.04 25.65
CA MET A 655 -75.63 15.38 24.72
C MET A 655 -75.59 16.66 23.85
N GLU A 656 -75.48 16.40 22.53
CA GLU A 656 -76.34 16.82 21.40
C GLU A 656 -76.58 18.31 21.05
N GLY A 657 -76.46 18.61 19.74
CA GLY A 657 -77.39 19.54 19.07
C GLY A 657 -76.87 20.40 17.91
N ASN A 658 -76.98 19.88 16.67
CA ASN A 658 -77.19 20.50 15.34
C ASN A 658 -77.30 22.04 15.15
N LYS A 659 -76.70 22.54 14.04
CA LYS A 659 -77.35 23.17 12.83
C LYS A 659 -76.35 24.01 11.99
N GLU A 660 -76.10 23.66 10.73
CA GLU A 660 -76.63 24.27 9.47
C GLU A 660 -76.13 25.71 9.18
N GLU A 661 -75.26 25.87 8.16
CA GLU A 661 -75.52 26.44 6.81
C GLU A 661 -75.13 27.94 6.72
N ALA A 662 -74.04 28.28 6.01
CA ALA A 662 -73.95 28.60 4.57
C ALA A 662 -74.36 30.05 4.23
N ASN A 663 -73.42 30.88 3.73
CA ASN A 663 -73.37 31.32 2.32
C ASN A 663 -72.44 32.53 2.04
N THR A 664 -71.65 32.37 0.96
CA THR A 664 -71.31 33.30 -0.16
C THR A 664 -70.95 34.77 0.12
N VAL A 665 -69.93 35.36 -0.51
CA VAL A 665 -69.81 35.86 -1.91
C VAL A 665 -68.32 36.27 -2.07
N GLY A 666 -67.52 36.03 -3.12
CA GLY A 666 -67.75 35.92 -4.56
C GLY A 666 -67.20 37.18 -5.24
N ASP A 667 -66.04 37.14 -5.92
CA ASP A 667 -65.96 37.76 -7.26
C ASP A 667 -64.74 37.31 -8.09
N LYS A 668 -65.03 37.02 -9.36
CA LYS A 668 -64.11 36.63 -10.44
C LYS A 668 -64.35 37.63 -11.58
N ARG A 669 -63.31 38.22 -12.15
CA ARG A 669 -63.36 38.64 -13.56
C ARG A 669 -62.11 38.22 -14.34
N LYS A 670 -62.38 37.38 -15.33
CA LYS A 670 -61.57 36.98 -16.49
C LYS A 670 -61.72 38.00 -17.62
N ARG A 671 -60.80 37.89 -18.59
CA ARG A 671 -60.81 38.32 -20.03
C ARG A 671 -59.68 39.31 -20.31
N GLU A 672 -58.95 39.26 -21.41
CA GLU A 672 -58.99 38.44 -22.63
C GLU A 672 -57.61 38.56 -23.31
N ASP A 673 -57.24 37.55 -24.08
CA ASP A 673 -56.04 37.45 -24.90
C ASP A 673 -56.00 38.48 -26.04
N ALA A 674 -54.81 38.93 -26.40
CA ALA A 674 -54.48 39.31 -27.78
C ALA A 674 -52.98 39.15 -28.06
N ASP A 675 -52.74 38.24 -28.99
CA ASP A 675 -51.52 37.91 -29.69
C ASP A 675 -50.99 39.07 -30.56
N LEU A 676 -49.67 39.09 -30.80
CA LEU A 676 -48.96 39.41 -32.06
C LEU A 676 -47.54 39.92 -31.80
N GLY A 677 -46.58 39.14 -32.33
CA GLY A 677 -45.15 39.39 -32.22
C GLY A 677 -44.63 40.54 -33.09
N GLY A 678 -43.33 40.83 -32.91
CA GLY A 678 -42.61 41.76 -33.79
C GLY A 678 -41.34 42.38 -33.21
N GLN A 679 -40.28 41.56 -33.10
CA GLN A 679 -38.88 41.91 -33.40
C GLN A 679 -38.52 43.38 -33.71
N LYS A 680 -37.57 43.99 -32.94
CA LYS A 680 -36.15 44.23 -33.32
C LYS A 680 -35.47 45.40 -32.56
N ARG A 681 -34.24 45.07 -32.12
CA ARG A 681 -32.95 45.79 -32.28
C ARG A 681 -32.44 46.78 -31.21
N LYS A 682 -31.20 46.43 -30.78
CA LYS A 682 -30.01 47.24 -30.45
C LYS A 682 -30.08 47.97 -29.10
N ARG A 683 -29.08 47.88 -28.22
CA ARG A 683 -27.64 47.72 -28.39
C ARG A 683 -27.06 46.62 -27.50
#